data_AF-A0A3R7BK55-F1
#
_entry.id   AF-A0A3R7BK55-F1
#
_cell.length_a   1.000
_cell.length_b   1.000
_cell.length_c   1.000
_cell.angle_alpha   90.00
_cell.angle_beta   90.00
_cell.angle_gamma   90.00
#
_symmetry.space_group_name_H-M   'P 1'
#
loop_
_entity.id
_entity.type
_entity.pdbx_description
1 polymer ?
#
loop_
_entity_poly.entity_id
_entity_poly.type
_entity_poly.pdbx_seq_one_letter_code
_entity_poly.pdbx_strand_id
1 'polypeptide(L)'
;MHDELLRQEEAKNAAELKLNQAAIESAAAAAAMDAFRASELDRVSMEYSNKMNQLHQDTANEAQTQKAKLEARMVAKKNKKAMELQAKKDKEKEALLEKQRAEANALQARLADAERLAQVDAILHEQAKQTPRVEETAEGNAMTAAHETERKELDAKQAMEVKRLEAEALNEKVNAGRRLDDDKLSASQEQLQVKQELDRVTTEFQEKLTAHTDSLHQESSQKKKDLMRRLEEKKKKKKDELMAQQADERAAAVQAQKSDQEKLANKLEMEREVAMIQKLLAQNSIVVSQLTPIIERVVEKRHKREQSLLFAKQYRERAAVLRDALQTLMQQKAKEKTSLVESTTDVADRDRQLDELEAMYRVKQQDIEASGTHDVEAAQTKEQASLKERHVADVAYLYQQFVGQCKPDVVVVAPVTTATTTTVAAVDDGTAGLRGQLELEKQARIDSILQAGATAMQKLRDGLAAEWNELDEAYIAQLAVERQDADREWHVQKQKVMAQPVSEKRRTALVAALEVERKKQEAALASMLKARFQHKKERKERVCKRRLKRIDDDTKRRVEIVHAQFLVSLADELESRKHKDEMVKTPSLALLGLGKERLQGAMNRTKTLVRLGSVADTTSRTDDDHDVQASTSLLSSIALAHVNESNPQQPPHHPMELIGQKLDSIERLIQRLTSSERPVTLPAGPNSIKSALLSAYPGLEQDAKASTGTLKPLDASMLTKRQSARLEFGQK
;
A
#
# COMPACT_ATOMS: atom_id res chain seq x y z
N MET A 1 46.19 40.80 61.62
CA MET A 1 45.48 39.50 61.69
C MET A 1 43.98 39.70 61.89
N HIS A 2 43.53 40.45 62.91
CA HIS A 2 42.08 40.68 63.13
C HIS A 2 41.44 41.58 62.05
N ASP A 3 42.11 42.68 61.68
CA ASP A 3 41.62 43.58 60.62
C ASP A 3 41.57 42.92 59.22
N GLU A 4 42.47 41.96 58.97
CA GLU A 4 42.51 41.22 57.71
C GLU A 4 41.33 40.24 57.60
N LEU A 5 40.94 39.63 58.72
CA LEU A 5 39.76 38.77 58.82
C LEU A 5 38.46 39.56 58.62
N LEU A 6 38.35 40.74 59.23
CA LEU A 6 37.21 41.65 59.04
C LEU A 6 37.07 42.08 57.56
N ARG A 7 38.18 42.43 56.90
CA ARG A 7 38.18 42.73 55.46
C ARG A 7 37.72 41.56 54.60
N GLN A 8 38.12 40.33 54.94
CA GLN A 8 37.71 39.14 54.20
C GLN A 8 36.23 38.83 54.40
N GLU A 9 35.68 39.02 55.61
CA GLU A 9 34.24 38.88 55.87
C GLU A 9 33.42 39.95 55.13
N GLU A 10 33.87 41.21 55.12
CA GLU A 10 33.20 42.28 54.37
C GLU A 10 33.23 42.02 52.85
N ALA A 11 34.35 41.55 52.31
CA ALA A 11 34.46 41.18 50.90
C ALA A 11 33.55 39.99 50.54
N LYS A 12 33.42 39.01 51.44
CA LYS A 12 32.52 37.87 51.26
C LYS A 12 31.05 38.30 51.28
N ASN A 13 30.66 39.13 52.24
CA ASN A 13 29.29 39.68 52.32
C ASN A 13 28.94 40.54 51.11
N ALA A 14 29.89 41.34 50.60
CA ALA A 14 29.69 42.14 49.40
C ALA A 14 29.56 41.27 48.13
N ALA A 15 30.30 40.16 48.04
CA ALA A 15 30.17 39.21 46.94
C ALA A 15 28.82 38.47 46.98
N GLU A 16 28.36 38.10 48.17
CA GLU A 16 27.09 37.41 48.37
C GLU A 16 25.89 38.31 48.05
N LEU A 17 25.94 39.60 48.43
CA LEU A 17 24.94 40.60 48.02
C LEU A 17 24.88 40.78 46.50
N LYS A 18 26.03 40.83 45.81
CA LYS A 18 26.07 40.93 44.34
C LYS A 18 25.50 39.69 43.65
N LEU A 19 25.76 38.50 44.18
CA LEU A 19 25.19 37.25 43.68
C LEU A 19 23.67 37.22 43.84
N ASN A 20 23.16 37.64 45.00
CA ASN A 20 21.73 37.71 45.25
C ASN A 20 21.03 38.74 44.35
N GLN A 21 21.66 39.89 44.12
CA GLN A 21 21.11 40.91 43.22
C GLN A 21 21.10 40.45 41.75
N ALA A 22 22.15 39.79 41.28
CA ALA A 22 22.18 39.19 39.95
C ALA A 22 21.14 38.07 39.77
N ALA A 23 20.86 37.30 40.82
CA ALA A 23 19.81 36.28 40.80
C ALA A 23 18.41 36.90 40.70
N ILE A 24 18.14 37.99 41.41
CA ILE A 24 16.86 38.73 41.34
C ILE A 24 16.67 39.35 39.95
N GLU A 25 17.70 39.97 39.38
CA GLU A 25 17.64 40.55 38.03
C GLU A 25 17.44 39.49 36.95
N SER A 26 18.08 38.32 37.09
CA SER A 26 17.88 37.17 36.20
C SER A 26 16.44 36.63 36.27
N ALA A 27 15.88 36.52 37.49
CA ALA A 27 14.50 36.09 37.69
C ALA A 27 13.49 37.11 37.12
N ALA A 28 13.74 38.40 37.29
CA ALA A 28 12.90 39.47 36.73
C ALA A 28 12.95 39.48 35.19
N ALA A 29 14.12 39.27 34.59
CA ALA A 29 14.27 39.16 33.15
C ALA A 29 13.55 37.92 32.58
N ALA A 30 13.61 36.79 33.27
CA ALA A 30 12.87 35.58 32.90
C ALA A 30 11.34 35.81 32.94
N ALA A 31 10.84 36.43 34.00
CA ALA A 31 9.42 36.75 34.14
C ALA A 31 8.94 37.73 33.05
N ALA A 32 9.73 38.73 32.68
CA ALA A 32 9.41 39.65 31.59
C ALA A 32 9.37 38.95 30.22
N MET A 33 10.28 38.00 29.96
CA MET A 33 10.25 37.22 28.72
C MET A 33 9.04 36.28 28.64
N ASP A 34 8.65 35.67 29.76
CA ASP A 34 7.48 34.79 29.79
C ASP A 34 6.17 35.58 29.65
N ALA A 35 6.07 36.79 30.23
CA ALA A 35 4.95 37.69 30.00
C ALA A 35 4.85 38.13 28.52
N PHE A 36 5.99 38.42 27.88
CA PHE A 36 6.02 38.74 26.45
C PHE A 36 5.56 37.57 25.57
N ARG A 37 6.04 36.35 25.86
CA ARG A 37 5.60 35.13 25.17
C ARG A 37 4.10 34.88 25.31
N ALA A 38 3.54 35.10 26.50
CA ALA A 38 2.11 34.97 26.72
C ALA A 38 1.31 35.96 25.85
N SER A 39 1.75 37.23 25.78
CA SER A 39 1.07 38.24 24.95
C SER A 39 1.11 37.94 23.44
N GLU A 40 2.22 37.38 22.94
CA GLU A 40 2.34 36.98 21.55
C GLU A 40 1.48 35.75 21.23
N LEU A 41 1.34 34.81 22.18
CA LEU A 41 0.43 33.68 22.02
C LEU A 41 -1.03 34.13 21.93
N ASP A 42 -1.44 35.11 22.73
CA ASP A 42 -2.79 35.69 22.65
C ASP A 42 -3.02 36.44 21.32
N ARG A 43 -2.02 37.21 20.85
CA ARG A 43 -2.06 37.89 19.55
C ARG A 43 -2.22 36.90 18.40
N VAL A 44 -1.43 35.83 18.38
CA VAL A 44 -1.49 34.78 17.35
C VAL A 44 -2.82 34.00 17.42
N SER A 45 -3.34 33.77 18.63
CA SER A 45 -4.65 33.14 18.83
C SER A 45 -5.79 33.99 18.26
N MET A 46 -5.77 35.31 18.48
CA MET A 46 -6.75 36.23 17.87
C MET A 46 -6.62 36.29 16.35
N GLU A 47 -5.41 36.37 15.80
CA GLU A 47 -5.19 36.36 14.35
C GLU A 47 -5.71 35.05 13.72
N TYR A 48 -5.51 33.91 14.39
CA TYR A 48 -6.03 32.62 13.96
C TYR A 48 -7.56 32.58 13.97
N SER A 49 -8.20 33.09 15.04
CA SER A 49 -9.66 33.16 15.15
C SER A 49 -10.27 34.02 14.05
N ASN A 50 -9.69 35.19 13.78
CA ASN A 50 -10.15 36.09 12.72
C ASN A 50 -10.03 35.44 11.34
N LYS A 51 -8.91 34.75 11.08
CA LYS A 51 -8.68 34.07 9.80
C LYS A 51 -9.64 32.89 9.59
N MET A 52 -9.97 32.16 10.66
CA MET A 52 -10.98 31.10 10.61
C MET A 52 -12.38 31.65 10.32
N ASN A 53 -12.76 32.77 10.93
CA ASN A 53 -14.05 33.41 10.66
C ASN A 53 -14.17 33.88 9.20
N GLN A 54 -13.09 34.41 8.64
CA GLN A 54 -13.05 34.83 7.24
C GLN A 54 -13.18 33.64 6.28
N LEU A 55 -12.50 32.53 6.57
CA LEU A 55 -12.58 31.30 5.78
C LEU A 55 -13.99 30.67 5.83
N HIS A 56 -14.67 30.76 6.98
CA HIS A 56 -16.07 30.36 7.10
C HIS A 56 -17.01 31.21 6.24
N GLN A 57 -16.80 32.53 6.17
CA GLN A 57 -17.57 33.41 5.28
C GLN A 57 -17.32 33.11 3.80
N ASP A 58 -16.07 32.92 3.40
CA ASP A 58 -15.73 32.61 2.01
C ASP A 58 -16.34 31.27 1.56
N THR A 59 -16.29 30.25 2.44
CA THR A 59 -16.93 28.95 2.16
C THR A 59 -18.45 29.07 2.02
N ALA A 60 -19.09 29.92 2.84
CA ALA A 60 -20.53 30.14 2.75
C ALA A 60 -20.92 30.83 1.42
N ASN A 61 -20.13 31.81 0.99
CA ASN A 61 -20.31 32.50 -0.29
C ASN A 61 -20.12 31.55 -1.48
N GLU A 62 -19.11 30.69 -1.46
CA GLU A 62 -18.88 29.69 -2.51
C GLU A 62 -20.03 28.68 -2.58
N ALA A 63 -20.50 28.17 -1.44
CA ALA A 63 -21.64 27.25 -1.38
C ALA A 63 -22.92 27.88 -1.96
N GLN A 64 -23.17 29.17 -1.67
CA GLN A 64 -24.30 29.91 -2.24
C GLN A 64 -24.16 30.06 -3.77
N THR A 65 -22.95 30.33 -4.25
CA THR A 65 -22.67 30.48 -5.68
C THR A 65 -22.82 29.16 -6.44
N GLN A 66 -22.37 28.05 -5.85
CA GLN A 66 -22.54 26.71 -6.42
C GLN A 66 -24.01 26.27 -6.42
N LYS A 67 -24.76 26.59 -5.37
CA LYS A 67 -26.21 26.35 -5.31
C LYS A 67 -26.93 27.08 -6.44
N ALA A 68 -26.63 28.37 -6.66
CA ALA A 68 -27.22 29.15 -7.75
C ALA A 68 -26.88 28.57 -9.14
N LYS A 69 -25.64 28.12 -9.36
CA LYS A 69 -25.23 27.46 -10.61
C LYS A 69 -25.96 26.14 -10.85
N LEU A 70 -26.17 25.33 -9.80
CA LEU A 70 -26.94 24.09 -9.90
C LEU A 70 -28.41 24.35 -10.19
N GLU A 71 -29.00 25.35 -9.55
CA GLU A 71 -30.39 25.75 -9.77
C GLU A 71 -30.60 26.23 -11.22
N ALA A 72 -29.70 27.06 -11.75
CA ALA A 72 -29.70 27.46 -13.16
C ALA A 72 -29.60 26.26 -14.13
N ARG A 73 -28.75 25.27 -13.83
CA ARG A 73 -28.62 24.04 -14.64
C ARG A 73 -29.89 23.18 -14.59
N MET A 74 -30.55 23.11 -13.43
CA MET A 74 -31.81 22.37 -13.29
C MET A 74 -32.95 23.04 -14.03
N VAL A 75 -33.03 24.38 -13.99
CA VAL A 75 -34.00 25.17 -14.77
C VAL A 75 -33.74 24.99 -16.27
N ALA A 76 -32.49 25.06 -16.73
CA ALA A 76 -32.14 24.84 -18.13
C ALA A 76 -32.51 23.42 -18.61
N LYS A 77 -32.28 22.38 -17.80
CA LYS A 77 -32.70 21.01 -18.10
C LYS A 77 -34.23 20.87 -18.15
N LYS A 78 -34.95 21.51 -17.23
CA LYS A 78 -36.42 21.53 -17.21
C LYS A 78 -36.96 22.19 -18.48
N ASN A 79 -36.39 23.32 -18.89
CA ASN A 79 -36.78 24.04 -20.11
C ASN A 79 -36.45 23.24 -21.37
N LYS A 80 -35.29 22.57 -21.43
CA LYS A 80 -34.95 21.69 -22.56
C LYS A 80 -35.95 20.53 -22.68
N LYS A 81 -36.30 19.88 -21.57
CA LYS A 81 -37.29 18.80 -21.57
C LYS A 81 -38.70 19.29 -21.93
N ALA A 82 -39.05 20.51 -21.53
CA ALA A 82 -40.31 21.14 -21.94
C ALA A 82 -40.35 21.40 -23.45
N MET A 83 -39.26 21.89 -24.04
CA MET A 83 -39.16 22.08 -25.50
C MET A 83 -39.19 20.75 -26.27
N GLU A 84 -38.51 19.71 -25.78
CA GLU A 84 -38.57 18.38 -26.40
C GLU A 84 -39.98 17.76 -26.36
N LEU A 85 -40.72 17.97 -25.26
CA LEU A 85 -42.12 17.54 -25.17
C LEU A 85 -43.02 18.34 -26.10
N GLN A 86 -42.78 19.64 -26.25
CA GLN A 86 -43.51 20.48 -27.19
C GLN A 86 -43.27 20.02 -28.64
N ALA A 87 -42.00 19.79 -29.01
CA ALA A 87 -41.64 19.30 -30.34
C ALA A 87 -42.24 17.91 -30.65
N LYS A 88 -42.39 17.03 -29.64
CA LYS A 88 -43.10 15.75 -29.82
C LYS A 88 -44.60 15.94 -30.06
N LYS A 89 -45.26 16.84 -29.30
CA LYS A 89 -46.67 17.17 -29.52
C LYS A 89 -46.91 17.77 -30.91
N ASP A 90 -45.98 18.59 -31.40
CA ASP A 90 -46.11 19.20 -32.72
C ASP A 90 -45.94 18.16 -33.83
N LYS A 91 -45.00 17.21 -33.68
CA LYS A 91 -44.89 16.05 -34.61
C LYS A 91 -46.11 15.13 -34.60
N GLU A 92 -46.69 14.87 -33.42
CA GLU A 92 -47.93 14.09 -33.32
C GLU A 92 -49.11 14.82 -33.98
N LYS A 93 -49.19 16.15 -33.84
CA LYS A 93 -50.18 16.97 -34.55
C LYS A 93 -49.98 16.93 -36.07
N GLU A 94 -48.75 17.03 -36.55
CA GLU A 94 -48.44 16.92 -37.98
C GLU A 94 -48.85 15.55 -38.54
N ALA A 95 -48.52 14.46 -37.83
CA ALA A 95 -48.93 13.11 -38.23
C ALA A 95 -50.47 12.93 -38.24
N LEU A 96 -51.18 13.55 -37.29
CA LEU A 96 -52.64 13.54 -37.28
C LEU A 96 -53.23 14.33 -38.45
N LEU A 97 -52.66 15.49 -38.79
CA LEU A 97 -53.10 16.29 -39.93
C LEU A 97 -52.81 15.58 -41.26
N GLU A 98 -51.68 14.88 -41.37
CA GLU A 98 -51.35 14.08 -42.55
C GLU A 98 -52.31 12.89 -42.72
N LYS A 99 -52.68 12.22 -41.62
CA LYS A 99 -53.69 11.17 -41.62
C LYS A 99 -55.07 11.70 -42.02
N GLN A 100 -55.48 12.86 -41.51
CA GLN A 100 -56.73 13.52 -41.91
C GLN A 100 -56.73 13.91 -43.39
N ARG A 101 -55.59 14.39 -43.93
CA ARG A 101 -55.45 14.66 -45.37
C ARG A 101 -55.55 13.39 -46.22
N ALA A 102 -54.95 12.29 -45.77
CA ALA A 102 -55.04 11.00 -46.46
C ALA A 102 -56.48 10.47 -46.45
N GLU A 103 -57.20 10.59 -45.33
CA GLU A 103 -58.61 10.21 -45.22
C GLU A 103 -59.50 11.11 -46.09
N ALA A 104 -59.25 12.42 -46.14
CA ALA A 104 -59.97 13.34 -47.03
C ALA A 104 -59.74 13.01 -48.51
N ASN A 105 -58.50 12.71 -48.91
CA ASN A 105 -58.18 12.28 -50.28
C ASN A 105 -58.84 10.95 -50.64
N ALA A 106 -58.92 10.00 -49.69
CA ALA A 106 -59.60 8.73 -49.89
C ALA A 106 -61.12 8.89 -50.03
N LEU A 107 -61.73 9.80 -49.28
CA LEU A 107 -63.14 10.16 -49.44
C LEU A 107 -63.39 10.85 -50.78
N GLN A 108 -62.49 11.74 -51.21
CA GLN A 108 -62.59 12.40 -52.51
C GLN A 108 -62.46 11.41 -53.69
N ALA A 109 -61.59 10.41 -53.57
CA ALA A 109 -61.49 9.31 -54.53
C ALA A 109 -62.78 8.47 -54.58
N ARG A 110 -63.36 8.14 -53.42
CA ARG A 110 -64.65 7.43 -53.35
C ARG A 110 -65.80 8.22 -53.95
N LEU A 111 -65.82 9.55 -53.76
CA LEU A 111 -66.81 10.42 -54.39
C LEU A 111 -66.64 10.44 -55.92
N ALA A 112 -65.40 10.52 -56.43
CA ALA A 112 -65.13 10.44 -57.86
C ALA A 112 -65.52 9.08 -58.47
N ASP A 113 -65.31 7.98 -57.74
CA ASP A 113 -65.74 6.65 -58.17
C ASP A 113 -67.28 6.49 -58.12
N ALA A 114 -67.94 7.10 -57.13
CA ALA A 114 -69.40 7.16 -57.06
C ALA A 114 -70.00 8.00 -58.20
N GLU A 115 -69.35 9.12 -58.58
CA GLU A 115 -69.76 9.91 -59.75
C GLU A 115 -69.61 9.13 -61.06
N ARG A 116 -68.57 8.30 -61.20
CA ARG A 116 -68.41 7.38 -62.34
C ARG A 116 -69.49 6.29 -62.37
N LEU A 117 -69.82 5.71 -61.23
CA LEU A 117 -70.91 4.72 -61.13
C LEU A 117 -72.27 5.35 -61.45
N ALA A 118 -72.53 6.58 -60.98
CA ALA A 118 -73.75 7.31 -61.32
C ALA A 118 -73.85 7.64 -62.81
N GLN A 119 -72.73 7.93 -63.50
CA GLN A 119 -72.70 8.09 -64.95
C GLN A 119 -72.99 6.78 -65.69
N VAL A 120 -72.54 5.63 -65.16
CA VAL A 120 -72.85 4.29 -65.72
C VAL A 120 -74.31 3.91 -65.48
N ASP A 121 -74.86 4.19 -64.30
CA ASP A 121 -76.27 3.94 -63.98
C ASP A 121 -77.20 4.83 -64.81
N ALA A 122 -76.82 6.08 -65.11
CA ALA A 122 -77.58 6.94 -66.01
C ALA A 122 -77.67 6.38 -67.44
N ILE A 123 -76.59 5.74 -67.92
CA ILE A 123 -76.55 5.05 -69.23
C ILE A 123 -77.42 3.78 -69.21
N LEU A 124 -77.45 3.05 -68.10
CA LEU A 124 -78.32 1.86 -67.91
C LEU A 124 -79.81 2.25 -67.80
N HIS A 125 -80.12 3.38 -67.16
CA HIS A 125 -81.50 3.85 -67.01
C HIS A 125 -82.10 4.39 -68.32
N GLU A 126 -81.28 4.86 -69.26
CA GLU A 126 -81.69 5.20 -70.63
C GLU A 126 -82.03 3.96 -71.47
N GLN A 127 -81.45 2.79 -71.18
CA GLN A 127 -81.76 1.52 -71.87
C GLN A 127 -83.01 0.78 -71.33
N ALA A 128 -83.49 1.13 -70.12
CA ALA A 128 -84.60 0.43 -69.46
C ALA A 128 -86.02 0.99 -69.73
N LYS A 129 -86.18 1.92 -70.69
CA LYS A 129 -87.47 2.55 -71.05
C LYS A 129 -88.26 1.85 -72.16
N GLN A 130 -87.99 0.58 -72.47
CA GLN A 130 -88.80 -0.18 -73.43
C GLN A 130 -89.44 -1.43 -72.80
N THR A 131 -90.77 -1.35 -72.73
CA THR A 131 -91.81 -2.41 -72.73
C THR A 131 -92.49 -2.82 -71.40
N PRO A 132 -93.83 -3.07 -71.45
CA PRO A 132 -94.74 -2.80 -70.35
C PRO A 132 -95.43 -4.04 -69.75
N ARG A 133 -96.01 -3.80 -68.57
CA ARG A 133 -96.74 -4.68 -67.65
C ARG A 133 -98.22 -4.86 -68.08
N VAL A 134 -98.81 -6.04 -67.86
CA VAL A 134 -100.27 -6.31 -67.97
C VAL A 134 -100.74 -7.12 -66.76
N GLU A 135 -101.93 -6.78 -66.25
CA GLU A 135 -102.58 -7.21 -65.01
C GLU A 135 -103.51 -8.44 -65.17
N GLU A 136 -103.82 -9.11 -64.05
CA GLU A 136 -104.79 -10.20 -63.89
C GLU A 136 -106.23 -9.71 -63.69
N THR A 137 -107.22 -10.46 -64.19
CA THR A 137 -108.64 -10.39 -63.77
C THR A 137 -109.30 -11.77 -63.75
N ALA A 138 -110.41 -11.84 -63.00
CA ALA A 138 -111.12 -13.01 -62.44
C ALA A 138 -112.35 -13.50 -63.25
N GLU A 139 -113.14 -14.41 -62.63
CA GLU A 139 -114.47 -14.99 -62.98
C GLU A 139 -114.42 -16.38 -63.66
N GLY A 140 -115.31 -17.37 -63.41
CA GLY A 140 -116.52 -17.48 -62.58
C GLY A 140 -117.30 -18.81 -62.81
N ASN A 141 -118.24 -19.08 -61.89
CA ASN A 141 -119.54 -19.81 -61.95
C ASN A 141 -119.74 -21.30 -62.35
N ALA A 142 -120.21 -22.07 -61.34
CA ALA A 142 -121.50 -22.77 -61.15
C ALA A 142 -122.29 -23.41 -62.32
N MET A 143 -122.93 -24.56 -62.01
CA MET A 143 -124.22 -25.17 -62.46
C MET A 143 -124.12 -26.69 -62.13
N THR A 144 -125.10 -27.51 -61.72
CA THR A 144 -126.56 -27.43 -61.62
C THR A 144 -127.05 -28.61 -60.76
N ALA A 145 -128.22 -28.42 -60.13
CA ALA A 145 -128.87 -29.39 -59.25
C ALA A 145 -129.81 -30.35 -60.02
N ALA A 146 -129.75 -31.65 -59.73
CA ALA A 146 -130.80 -32.65 -60.03
C ALA A 146 -130.57 -34.00 -59.31
N HIS A 147 -130.38 -34.02 -57.98
CA HIS A 147 -130.34 -35.28 -57.19
C HIS A 147 -130.77 -35.03 -55.74
N GLU A 148 -131.97 -34.48 -55.51
CA GLU A 148 -132.41 -34.01 -54.18
C GLU A 148 -133.28 -34.98 -53.38
N THR A 149 -133.48 -36.22 -53.83
CA THR A 149 -134.31 -37.19 -53.08
C THR A 149 -133.59 -38.46 -52.64
N GLU A 150 -132.37 -38.75 -53.13
CA GLU A 150 -131.47 -39.77 -52.55
C GLU A 150 -130.34 -39.17 -51.69
N ARG A 151 -130.17 -37.83 -51.71
CA ARG A 151 -129.20 -37.12 -50.86
C ARG A 151 -129.54 -37.16 -49.36
N LYS A 152 -130.83 -37.16 -48.99
CA LYS A 152 -131.23 -37.02 -47.57
C LYS A 152 -130.88 -38.23 -46.69
N GLU A 153 -130.73 -39.44 -47.26
CA GLU A 153 -130.34 -40.64 -46.51
C GLU A 153 -128.82 -40.85 -46.47
N LEU A 154 -128.08 -40.34 -47.46
CA LEU A 154 -126.61 -40.25 -47.44
C LEU A 154 -126.12 -39.08 -46.57
N ASP A 155 -126.84 -37.96 -46.54
CA ASP A 155 -126.54 -36.79 -45.71
C ASP A 155 -126.61 -37.13 -44.21
N ALA A 156 -127.53 -38.01 -43.79
CA ALA A 156 -127.63 -38.43 -42.39
C ALA A 156 -126.46 -39.32 -41.93
N LYS A 157 -125.94 -40.20 -42.82
CA LYS A 157 -124.76 -41.03 -42.53
C LYS A 157 -123.45 -40.24 -42.63
N GLN A 158 -123.36 -39.31 -43.58
CA GLN A 158 -122.23 -38.38 -43.68
C GLN A 158 -122.19 -37.40 -42.51
N ALA A 159 -123.33 -36.94 -41.99
CA ALA A 159 -123.37 -36.04 -40.83
C ALA A 159 -122.82 -36.67 -39.53
N MET A 160 -122.94 -37.99 -39.37
CA MET A 160 -122.37 -38.69 -38.20
C MET A 160 -120.86 -38.92 -38.36
N GLU A 161 -120.39 -39.22 -39.57
CA GLU A 161 -118.95 -39.36 -39.86
C GLU A 161 -118.23 -37.99 -39.79
N VAL A 162 -118.89 -36.91 -40.26
CA VAL A 162 -118.39 -35.54 -40.15
C VAL A 162 -118.25 -35.14 -38.67
N LYS A 163 -119.22 -35.46 -37.81
CA LYS A 163 -119.10 -35.20 -36.36
C LYS A 163 -117.96 -35.97 -35.70
N ARG A 164 -117.68 -37.20 -36.15
CA ARG A 164 -116.55 -38.02 -35.65
C ARG A 164 -115.21 -37.40 -36.07
N LEU A 165 -115.09 -37.02 -37.33
CA LEU A 165 -113.89 -36.38 -37.88
C LEU A 165 -113.68 -34.97 -37.31
N GLU A 166 -114.74 -34.22 -37.02
CA GLU A 166 -114.66 -32.93 -36.33
C GLU A 166 -114.15 -33.06 -34.90
N ALA A 167 -114.55 -34.12 -34.18
CA ALA A 167 -114.07 -34.40 -32.83
C ALA A 167 -112.59 -34.84 -32.82
N GLU A 168 -112.17 -35.69 -33.77
CA GLU A 168 -110.76 -36.07 -33.94
C GLU A 168 -109.90 -34.85 -34.36
N ALA A 169 -110.40 -34.00 -35.27
CA ALA A 169 -109.70 -32.78 -35.70
C ALA A 169 -109.58 -31.74 -34.58
N LEU A 170 -110.57 -31.63 -33.69
CA LEU A 170 -110.48 -30.77 -32.51
C LEU A 170 -109.46 -31.30 -31.50
N ASN A 171 -109.43 -32.62 -31.27
CA ASN A 171 -108.48 -33.23 -30.35
C ASN A 171 -107.03 -33.11 -30.87
N GLU A 172 -106.82 -33.27 -32.18
CA GLU A 172 -105.51 -33.10 -32.80
C GLU A 172 -105.04 -31.63 -32.76
N LYS A 173 -105.94 -30.66 -32.95
CA LYS A 173 -105.64 -29.23 -32.76
C LYS A 173 -105.26 -28.88 -31.33
N VAL A 174 -105.92 -29.45 -30.33
CA VAL A 174 -105.58 -29.23 -28.91
C VAL A 174 -104.21 -29.82 -28.57
N ASN A 175 -103.90 -31.02 -29.08
CA ASN A 175 -102.59 -31.65 -28.87
C ASN A 175 -101.45 -30.95 -29.63
N ALA A 176 -101.71 -30.44 -30.83
CA ALA A 176 -100.77 -29.60 -31.57
C ALA A 176 -100.53 -28.27 -30.86
N GLY A 177 -101.57 -27.66 -30.29
CA GLY A 177 -101.47 -26.44 -29.47
C GLY A 177 -100.60 -26.64 -28.23
N ARG A 178 -100.82 -27.73 -27.46
CA ARG A 178 -100.00 -28.03 -26.28
C ARG A 178 -98.51 -28.25 -26.61
N ARG A 179 -98.20 -28.97 -27.69
CA ARG A 179 -96.80 -29.18 -28.12
C ARG A 179 -96.11 -27.87 -28.50
N LEU A 180 -96.80 -27.00 -29.22
CA LEU A 180 -96.25 -25.69 -29.59
C LEU A 180 -96.06 -24.77 -28.38
N ASP A 181 -96.89 -24.88 -27.34
CA ASP A 181 -96.74 -24.10 -26.12
C ASP A 181 -95.61 -24.65 -25.22
N ASP A 182 -95.43 -25.97 -25.15
CA ASP A 182 -94.29 -26.61 -24.48
C ASP A 182 -92.95 -26.26 -25.18
N ASP A 183 -92.92 -26.25 -26.52
CA ASP A 183 -91.74 -25.85 -27.30
C ASP A 183 -91.40 -24.36 -27.15
N LYS A 184 -92.40 -23.50 -26.98
CA LYS A 184 -92.17 -22.06 -26.70
C LYS A 184 -91.65 -21.83 -25.29
N LEU A 185 -92.14 -22.60 -24.31
CA LEU A 185 -91.68 -22.53 -22.93
C LEU A 185 -90.23 -23.02 -22.81
N SER A 186 -89.86 -24.10 -23.49
CA SER A 186 -88.47 -24.59 -23.51
C SER A 186 -87.52 -23.58 -24.17
N ALA A 187 -87.90 -23.02 -25.33
CA ALA A 187 -87.11 -21.99 -26.01
C ALA A 187 -86.96 -20.70 -25.16
N SER A 188 -88.01 -20.31 -24.43
CA SER A 188 -87.95 -19.15 -23.51
C SER A 188 -87.04 -19.42 -22.31
N GLN A 189 -87.04 -20.66 -21.79
CA GLN A 189 -86.18 -21.07 -20.69
C GLN A 189 -84.70 -21.13 -21.12
N GLU A 190 -84.41 -21.62 -22.33
CA GLU A 190 -83.06 -21.60 -22.91
C GLU A 190 -82.57 -20.17 -23.16
N GLN A 191 -83.41 -19.27 -23.68
CA GLN A 191 -83.05 -17.85 -23.84
C GLN A 191 -82.74 -17.17 -22.51
N LEU A 192 -83.45 -17.50 -21.43
CA LEU A 192 -83.16 -16.97 -20.10
C LEU A 192 -81.83 -17.47 -19.55
N GLN A 193 -81.49 -18.74 -19.79
CA GLN A 193 -80.19 -19.29 -19.37
C GLN A 193 -79.04 -18.65 -20.14
N VAL A 194 -79.15 -18.53 -21.46
CA VAL A 194 -78.15 -17.85 -22.30
C VAL A 194 -77.96 -16.39 -21.86
N LYS A 195 -79.05 -15.68 -21.53
CA LYS A 195 -78.97 -14.31 -21.03
C LYS A 195 -78.24 -14.23 -19.68
N GLN A 196 -78.54 -15.12 -18.75
CA GLN A 196 -77.86 -15.18 -17.45
C GLN A 196 -76.37 -15.49 -17.58
N GLU A 197 -75.99 -16.39 -18.50
CA GLU A 197 -74.58 -16.67 -18.77
C GLU A 197 -73.86 -15.50 -19.43
N LEU A 198 -74.52 -14.80 -20.34
CA LEU A 198 -73.97 -13.60 -20.99
C LEU A 198 -73.77 -12.46 -19.99
N ASP A 199 -74.72 -12.27 -19.08
CA ASP A 199 -74.61 -11.30 -17.98
C ASP A 199 -73.44 -11.66 -17.04
N ARG A 200 -73.30 -12.94 -16.66
CA ARG A 200 -72.17 -13.44 -15.84
C ARG A 200 -70.81 -13.21 -16.52
N VAL A 201 -70.68 -13.58 -17.80
CA VAL A 201 -69.44 -13.39 -18.56
C VAL A 201 -69.11 -11.90 -18.69
N THR A 202 -70.12 -11.05 -18.87
CA THR A 202 -69.94 -9.60 -18.94
C THR A 202 -69.46 -9.03 -17.60
N THR A 203 -70.03 -9.48 -16.48
CA THR A 203 -69.57 -9.06 -15.14
C THR A 203 -68.15 -9.54 -14.84
N GLU A 204 -67.80 -10.79 -15.15
CA GLU A 204 -66.45 -11.30 -14.95
C GLU A 204 -65.42 -10.56 -15.83
N PHE A 205 -65.80 -10.19 -17.05
CA PHE A 205 -64.93 -9.41 -17.92
C PHE A 205 -64.70 -7.99 -17.38
N GLN A 206 -65.75 -7.33 -16.87
CA GLN A 206 -65.63 -6.01 -16.25
C GLN A 206 -64.79 -6.06 -14.97
N GLU A 207 -64.97 -7.07 -14.12
CA GLU A 207 -64.17 -7.28 -12.91
C GLU A 207 -62.70 -7.55 -13.22
N LYS A 208 -62.41 -8.33 -14.27
CA LYS A 208 -61.03 -8.55 -14.74
C LYS A 208 -60.40 -7.27 -15.29
N LEU A 209 -61.18 -6.43 -15.97
CA LEU A 209 -60.70 -5.13 -16.45
C LEU A 209 -60.41 -4.16 -15.30
N THR A 210 -61.26 -4.09 -14.27
CA THR A 210 -61.01 -3.23 -13.10
C THR A 210 -59.82 -3.74 -12.31
N ALA A 211 -59.72 -5.06 -12.06
CA ALA A 211 -58.59 -5.66 -11.36
C ALA A 211 -57.25 -5.45 -12.11
N HIS A 212 -57.25 -5.55 -13.44
CA HIS A 212 -56.06 -5.25 -14.25
C HIS A 212 -55.68 -3.76 -14.17
N THR A 213 -56.67 -2.87 -14.19
CA THR A 213 -56.45 -1.42 -14.08
C THR A 213 -55.90 -1.02 -12.71
N ASP A 214 -56.44 -1.60 -11.64
CA ASP A 214 -55.98 -1.38 -10.27
C ASP A 214 -54.58 -1.95 -10.04
N SER A 215 -54.29 -3.14 -10.58
CA SER A 215 -52.95 -3.73 -10.56
C SER A 215 -51.93 -2.83 -11.28
N LEU A 216 -52.28 -2.33 -12.47
CA LEU A 216 -51.43 -1.39 -13.21
C LEU A 216 -51.21 -0.07 -12.43
N HIS A 217 -52.24 0.42 -11.74
CA HIS A 217 -52.14 1.62 -10.93
C HIS A 217 -51.25 1.41 -9.69
N GLN A 218 -51.39 0.27 -9.01
CA GLN A 218 -50.55 -0.12 -7.89
C GLN A 218 -49.09 -0.27 -8.32
N GLU A 219 -48.80 -0.98 -9.41
CA GLU A 219 -47.45 -1.09 -9.95
C GLU A 219 -46.84 0.26 -10.31
N SER A 220 -47.62 1.15 -10.95
CA SER A 220 -47.18 2.51 -11.29
C SER A 220 -46.86 3.33 -10.04
N SER A 221 -47.70 3.25 -9.01
CA SER A 221 -47.47 3.91 -7.73
C SER A 221 -46.24 3.35 -7.01
N GLN A 222 -46.01 2.04 -7.07
CA GLN A 222 -44.87 1.39 -6.44
C GLN A 222 -43.56 1.75 -7.16
N LYS A 223 -43.56 1.72 -8.50
CA LYS A 223 -42.44 2.21 -9.34
C LYS A 223 -42.15 3.68 -9.06
N LYS A 224 -43.16 4.52 -8.82
CA LYS A 224 -42.99 5.93 -8.44
C LYS A 224 -42.39 6.10 -7.04
N LYS A 225 -42.83 5.33 -6.04
CA LYS A 225 -42.25 5.33 -4.68
C LYS A 225 -40.80 4.87 -4.69
N ASP A 226 -40.47 3.80 -5.41
CA ASP A 226 -39.11 3.31 -5.55
C ASP A 226 -38.20 4.31 -6.28
N LEU A 227 -38.72 4.99 -7.31
CA LEU A 227 -38.01 6.07 -7.97
C LEU A 227 -37.71 7.22 -7.01
N MET A 228 -38.67 7.62 -6.17
CA MET A 228 -38.47 8.67 -5.16
C MET A 228 -37.42 8.27 -4.12
N ARG A 229 -37.48 7.03 -3.59
CA ARG A 229 -36.47 6.52 -2.65
C ARG A 229 -35.08 6.50 -3.27
N ARG A 230 -34.93 6.01 -4.51
CA ARG A 230 -33.66 6.02 -5.25
C ARG A 230 -33.13 7.44 -5.50
N LEU A 231 -34.02 8.41 -5.75
CA LEU A 231 -33.62 9.81 -5.92
C LEU A 231 -33.18 10.44 -4.59
N GLU A 232 -33.83 10.11 -3.47
CA GLU A 232 -33.45 10.56 -2.14
C GLU A 232 -32.12 9.95 -1.68
N GLU A 233 -31.91 8.65 -1.89
CA GLU A 233 -30.63 7.98 -1.65
C GLU A 233 -29.52 8.58 -2.51
N LYS A 234 -29.78 8.86 -3.80
CA LYS A 234 -28.82 9.55 -4.67
C LYS A 234 -28.52 10.97 -4.19
N LYS A 235 -29.52 11.72 -3.71
CA LYS A 235 -29.31 13.07 -3.14
C LYS A 235 -28.49 13.00 -1.85
N LYS A 236 -28.80 12.04 -0.96
CA LYS A 236 -28.06 11.82 0.29
C LYS A 236 -26.62 11.44 0.00
N LYS A 237 -26.39 10.45 -0.86
CA LYS A 237 -25.04 10.04 -1.27
C LYS A 237 -24.25 11.20 -1.88
N LYS A 238 -24.87 12.00 -2.75
CA LYS A 238 -24.21 13.16 -3.36
C LYS A 238 -23.91 14.28 -2.35
N LYS A 239 -24.75 14.44 -1.31
CA LYS A 239 -24.48 15.36 -0.20
C LYS A 239 -23.31 14.86 0.65
N ASP A 240 -23.30 13.58 0.99
CA ASP A 240 -22.24 12.97 1.80
C ASP A 240 -20.89 12.99 1.05
N GLU A 241 -20.90 12.72 -0.27
CA GLU A 241 -19.74 12.87 -1.14
C GLU A 241 -19.22 14.31 -1.18
N LEU A 242 -20.09 15.32 -1.24
CA LEU A 242 -19.70 16.73 -1.24
C LEU A 242 -19.11 17.15 0.13
N MET A 243 -19.69 16.67 1.23
CA MET A 243 -19.14 16.91 2.57
C MET A 243 -17.77 16.25 2.77
N ALA A 244 -17.57 15.04 2.24
CA ALA A 244 -16.28 14.36 2.24
C ALA A 244 -15.25 15.14 1.41
N GLN A 245 -15.61 15.58 0.20
CA GLN A 245 -14.74 16.41 -0.64
C GLN A 245 -14.34 17.73 0.04
N GLN A 246 -15.29 18.40 0.70
CA GLN A 246 -14.98 19.62 1.46
C GLN A 246 -14.08 19.36 2.67
N ALA A 247 -14.21 18.20 3.33
CA ALA A 247 -13.33 17.83 4.43
C ALA A 247 -11.90 17.55 3.93
N ASP A 248 -11.77 16.85 2.80
CA ASP A 248 -10.49 16.55 2.16
C ASP A 248 -9.81 17.82 1.65
N GLU A 249 -10.56 18.73 1.01
CA GLU A 249 -10.04 20.03 0.56
C GLU A 249 -9.58 20.91 1.74
N ARG A 250 -10.32 20.92 2.85
CA ARG A 250 -9.90 21.62 4.08
C ARG A 250 -8.64 21.02 4.69
N ALA A 251 -8.55 19.69 4.74
CA ALA A 251 -7.35 19.00 5.24
C ALA A 251 -6.13 19.31 4.36
N ALA A 252 -6.30 19.26 3.03
CA ALA A 252 -5.27 19.59 2.06
C ALA A 252 -4.82 21.05 2.17
N ALA A 253 -5.77 22.00 2.32
CA ALA A 253 -5.46 23.41 2.49
C ALA A 253 -4.68 23.70 3.79
N VAL A 254 -5.07 23.06 4.90
CA VAL A 254 -4.34 23.18 6.18
C VAL A 254 -2.93 22.59 6.07
N GLN A 255 -2.77 21.48 5.36
CA GLN A 255 -1.46 20.84 5.16
C GLN A 255 -0.55 21.67 4.24
N ALA A 256 -1.09 22.24 3.16
CA ALA A 256 -0.38 23.18 2.29
C ALA A 256 0.08 24.41 3.07
N GLN A 257 -0.82 25.02 3.87
CA GLN A 257 -0.49 26.19 4.69
C GLN A 257 0.59 25.89 5.73
N LYS A 258 0.57 24.74 6.40
CA LYS A 258 1.63 24.32 7.32
C LYS A 258 2.97 24.18 6.60
N SER A 259 2.97 23.56 5.41
CA SER A 259 4.19 23.40 4.61
C SER A 259 4.78 24.75 4.17
N ASP A 260 3.94 25.73 3.87
CA ASP A 260 4.39 27.07 3.45
C ASP A 260 4.87 27.91 4.64
N GLN A 261 4.25 27.75 5.82
CA GLN A 261 4.78 28.32 7.07
C GLN A 261 6.15 27.74 7.45
N GLU A 262 6.34 26.43 7.32
CA GLU A 262 7.64 25.79 7.58
C GLU A 262 8.71 26.28 6.60
N LYS A 263 8.39 26.43 5.31
CA LYS A 263 9.32 27.00 4.32
C LYS A 263 9.68 28.46 4.64
N LEU A 264 8.71 29.27 5.05
CA LEU A 264 8.95 30.67 5.42
C LEU A 264 9.83 30.76 6.68
N ALA A 265 9.55 29.94 7.69
CA ALA A 265 10.35 29.88 8.92
C ALA A 265 11.80 29.47 8.63
N ASN A 266 12.01 28.45 7.79
CA ASN A 266 13.35 28.01 7.40
C ASN A 266 14.11 29.09 6.62
N LYS A 267 13.43 29.84 5.73
CA LYS A 267 14.05 30.97 5.02
C LYS A 267 14.50 32.06 5.99
N LEU A 268 13.65 32.45 6.94
CA LEU A 268 13.99 33.48 7.93
C LEU A 268 15.14 33.05 8.86
N GLU A 269 15.22 31.76 9.21
CA GLU A 269 16.37 31.23 9.98
C GLU A 269 17.66 31.26 9.16
N MET A 270 17.62 30.88 7.88
CA MET A 270 18.77 30.97 6.99
C MET A 270 19.26 32.42 6.81
N GLU A 271 18.34 33.39 6.65
CA GLU A 271 18.68 34.81 6.54
C GLU A 271 19.35 35.34 7.83
N ARG A 272 18.89 34.89 9.01
CA ARG A 272 19.51 35.23 10.30
C ARG A 272 20.93 34.67 10.42
N GLU A 273 21.16 33.45 9.93
CA GLU A 273 22.49 32.82 9.94
C GLU A 273 23.46 33.53 8.99
N VAL A 274 23.01 33.87 7.78
CA VAL A 274 23.76 34.68 6.81
C VAL A 274 24.15 36.03 7.43
N ALA A 275 23.20 36.71 8.09
CA ALA A 275 23.46 37.98 8.78
C ALA A 275 24.44 37.83 9.96
N MET A 276 24.36 36.73 10.72
CA MET A 276 25.28 36.44 11.82
C MET A 276 26.70 36.16 11.30
N ILE A 277 26.84 35.38 10.23
CA ILE A 277 28.14 35.09 9.58
C ILE A 277 28.74 36.39 9.02
N GLN A 278 27.93 37.23 8.33
CA GLN A 278 28.38 38.55 7.88
C GLN A 278 28.85 39.44 9.03
N LYS A 279 28.13 39.46 10.16
CA LYS A 279 28.54 40.23 11.34
C LYS A 279 29.86 39.71 11.92
N LEU A 280 30.05 38.40 11.99
CA LEU A 280 31.30 37.79 12.48
C LEU A 280 32.49 38.06 11.54
N LEU A 281 32.26 38.07 10.23
CA LEU A 281 33.24 38.42 9.20
C LEU A 281 33.62 39.91 9.23
N ALA A 282 32.66 40.79 9.49
CA ALA A 282 32.92 42.23 9.60
C ALA A 282 33.68 42.59 10.90
N GLN A 283 33.42 41.87 11.99
CA GLN A 283 34.03 42.13 13.30
C GLN A 283 35.43 41.50 13.47
N ASN A 284 35.67 40.34 12.85
CA ASN A 284 36.93 39.62 12.95
C ASN A 284 37.54 39.47 11.55
N SER A 285 38.81 39.85 11.37
CA SER A 285 39.51 39.58 10.11
C SER A 285 39.82 38.08 9.99
N ILE A 286 38.83 37.31 9.57
CA ILE A 286 38.87 35.84 9.49
C ILE A 286 39.62 35.41 8.23
N VAL A 287 40.44 34.36 8.39
CA VAL A 287 41.20 33.71 7.32
C VAL A 287 40.38 32.56 6.74
N VAL A 288 40.54 32.25 5.45
CA VAL A 288 39.77 31.20 4.73
C VAL A 288 39.75 29.86 5.48
N SER A 289 40.87 29.44 6.08
CA SER A 289 40.98 28.22 6.89
C SER A 289 40.06 28.16 8.11
N GLN A 290 39.62 29.31 8.64
CA GLN A 290 38.74 29.42 9.80
C GLN A 290 37.26 29.57 9.42
N LEU A 291 36.95 29.76 8.14
CA LEU A 291 35.58 30.02 7.67
C LEU A 291 34.66 28.80 7.86
N THR A 292 35.11 27.61 7.45
CA THR A 292 34.34 26.36 7.56
C THR A 292 33.87 26.07 8.99
N PRO A 293 34.75 26.05 10.02
CA PRO A 293 34.30 25.76 11.39
C PRO A 293 33.39 26.86 11.99
N ILE A 294 33.45 28.09 11.49
CA ILE A 294 32.54 29.17 11.91
C ILE A 294 31.14 28.96 11.31
N ILE A 295 31.08 28.64 10.02
CA ILE A 295 29.81 28.31 9.33
C ILE A 295 29.17 27.09 9.99
N GLU A 296 29.94 26.02 10.21
CA GLU A 296 29.45 24.82 10.88
C GLU A 296 28.86 25.16 12.27
N ARG A 297 29.55 25.97 13.08
CA ARG A 297 29.07 26.34 14.43
C ARG A 297 27.77 27.17 14.42
N VAL A 298 27.60 28.04 13.42
CA VAL A 298 26.37 28.86 13.30
C VAL A 298 25.19 27.99 12.89
N VAL A 299 25.39 27.09 11.92
CA VAL A 299 24.32 26.27 11.35
C VAL A 299 24.04 25.00 12.17
N GLU A 300 24.98 24.53 12.99
CA GLU A 300 24.85 23.33 13.83
C GLU A 300 23.59 23.33 14.70
N LYS A 301 23.20 24.50 15.25
CA LYS A 301 21.98 24.63 16.05
C LYS A 301 20.72 24.35 15.24
N ARG A 302 20.64 24.86 14.00
CA ARG A 302 19.52 24.60 13.08
C ARG A 302 19.51 23.14 12.64
N HIS A 303 20.66 22.60 12.24
CA HIS A 303 20.78 21.19 11.85
C HIS A 303 20.36 20.22 12.96
N LYS A 304 20.74 20.50 14.23
CA LYS A 304 20.29 19.70 15.39
C LYS A 304 18.78 19.81 15.61
N ARG A 305 18.20 21.00 15.45
CA ARG A 305 16.74 21.20 15.57
C ARG A 305 15.99 20.48 14.47
N GLU A 306 16.44 20.58 13.22
CA GLU A 306 15.86 19.88 12.07
C GLU A 306 15.94 18.35 12.25
N GLN A 307 17.09 17.83 12.71
CA GLN A 307 17.24 16.41 13.03
C GLN A 307 16.29 15.99 14.16
N SER A 308 16.17 16.78 15.23
CA SER A 308 15.25 16.49 16.34
C SER A 308 13.78 16.48 15.90
N LEU A 309 13.37 17.46 15.09
CA LEU A 309 12.02 17.52 14.51
C LEU A 309 11.75 16.34 13.59
N LEU A 310 12.74 15.96 12.76
CA LEU A 310 12.66 14.78 11.92
C LEU A 310 12.44 13.53 12.76
N PHE A 311 13.26 13.27 13.80
CA PHE A 311 13.07 12.11 14.66
C PHE A 311 11.71 12.10 15.37
N ALA A 312 11.23 13.26 15.82
CA ALA A 312 9.92 13.37 16.45
C ALA A 312 8.77 13.05 15.47
N LYS A 313 8.87 13.50 14.21
CA LYS A 313 7.93 13.16 13.13
C LYS A 313 7.96 11.66 12.84
N GLN A 314 9.15 11.10 12.67
CA GLN A 314 9.36 9.69 12.38
C GLN A 314 8.80 8.77 13.47
N TYR A 315 8.97 9.15 14.75
CA TYR A 315 8.38 8.42 15.86
C TYR A 315 6.85 8.44 15.82
N ARG A 316 6.23 9.60 15.53
CA ARG A 316 4.77 9.73 15.44
C ARG A 316 4.19 8.91 14.30
N GLU A 317 4.83 8.91 13.13
CA GLU A 317 4.39 8.14 11.96
C GLU A 317 4.48 6.64 12.23
N ARG A 318 5.60 6.17 12.81
CA ARG A 318 5.77 4.76 13.18
C ARG A 318 4.71 4.31 14.18
N ALA A 319 4.46 5.13 15.21
CA ALA A 319 3.43 4.84 16.20
C ALA A 319 2.01 4.87 15.62
N ALA A 320 1.72 5.75 14.65
CA ALA A 320 0.43 5.81 13.97
C ALA A 320 0.18 4.55 13.13
N VAL A 321 1.15 4.15 12.30
CA VAL A 321 1.02 2.95 11.45
C VAL A 321 0.84 1.68 12.29
N LEU A 322 1.60 1.52 13.38
CA LEU A 322 1.40 0.41 14.30
C LEU A 322 0.02 0.43 14.95
N ARG A 323 -0.43 1.61 15.41
CA ARG A 323 -1.74 1.75 16.06
C ARG A 323 -2.86 1.40 15.10
N ASP A 324 -2.83 1.89 13.87
CA ASP A 324 -3.87 1.66 12.87
C ASP A 324 -3.90 0.19 12.43
N ALA A 325 -2.72 -0.44 12.26
CA ALA A 325 -2.62 -1.86 11.94
C ALA A 325 -3.14 -2.75 13.07
N LEU A 326 -2.76 -2.46 14.32
CA LEU A 326 -3.27 -3.18 15.51
C LEU A 326 -4.77 -2.96 15.70
N GLN A 327 -5.27 -1.74 15.49
CA GLN A 327 -6.70 -1.43 15.58
C GLN A 327 -7.51 -2.18 14.52
N THR A 328 -7.00 -2.27 13.29
CA THR A 328 -7.62 -3.04 12.20
C THR A 328 -7.64 -4.54 12.55
N LEU A 329 -6.54 -5.08 13.08
CA LEU A 329 -6.45 -6.46 13.53
C LEU A 329 -7.43 -6.76 14.67
N MET A 330 -7.57 -5.85 15.64
CA MET A 330 -8.55 -5.99 16.72
C MET A 330 -10.00 -5.97 16.20
N GLN A 331 -10.31 -5.13 15.22
CA GLN A 331 -11.63 -5.10 14.58
C GLN A 331 -11.92 -6.38 13.79
N GLN A 332 -10.93 -6.94 13.10
CA GLN A 332 -11.05 -8.22 12.40
C GLN A 332 -11.26 -9.37 13.39
N LYS A 333 -10.48 -9.42 14.47
CA LYS A 333 -10.66 -10.38 15.57
C LYS A 333 -12.07 -10.30 16.15
N ALA A 334 -12.58 -9.09 16.41
CA ALA A 334 -13.93 -8.90 16.94
C ALA A 334 -15.00 -9.41 15.97
N LYS A 335 -14.89 -9.10 14.66
CA LYS A 335 -15.84 -9.54 13.63
C LYS A 335 -15.85 -11.07 13.45
N GLU A 336 -14.68 -11.70 13.42
CA GLU A 336 -14.59 -13.15 13.27
C GLU A 336 -15.04 -13.86 14.55
N LYS A 337 -14.76 -13.29 15.74
CA LYS A 337 -15.30 -13.79 17.01
C LYS A 337 -16.83 -13.71 17.04
N THR A 338 -17.44 -12.61 16.60
CA THR A 338 -18.91 -12.51 16.52
C THR A 338 -19.49 -13.49 15.51
N SER A 339 -18.86 -13.63 14.33
CA SER A 339 -19.31 -14.58 13.31
C SER A 339 -19.23 -16.03 13.78
N LEU A 340 -18.19 -16.39 14.51
CA LEU A 340 -17.99 -17.74 15.04
C LEU A 340 -19.00 -18.08 16.14
N VAL A 341 -19.31 -17.10 16.99
CA VAL A 341 -20.35 -17.23 18.03
C VAL A 341 -21.74 -17.36 17.41
N GLU A 342 -21.99 -16.71 16.28
CA GLU A 342 -23.27 -16.79 15.55
C GLU A 342 -23.40 -18.07 14.72
N SER A 343 -22.31 -18.62 14.18
CA SER A 343 -22.34 -19.79 13.29
C SER A 343 -22.35 -21.14 13.99
N THR A 344 -21.75 -21.22 15.18
CA THR A 344 -21.48 -22.52 15.83
C THR A 344 -22.42 -22.71 17.03
N THR A 345 -23.33 -23.69 16.92
CA THR A 345 -24.34 -23.99 17.96
C THR A 345 -23.83 -24.90 19.08
N ASP A 346 -22.80 -25.70 18.82
CA ASP A 346 -22.16 -26.55 19.84
C ASP A 346 -21.14 -25.74 20.65
N VAL A 347 -21.31 -25.71 21.98
CA VAL A 347 -20.51 -24.91 22.91
C VAL A 347 -19.07 -25.41 22.99
N ALA A 348 -18.85 -26.73 22.97
CA ALA A 348 -17.51 -27.30 23.15
C ALA A 348 -16.61 -27.06 21.92
N ASP A 349 -17.17 -27.19 20.71
CA ASP A 349 -16.45 -26.92 19.48
C ASP A 349 -16.28 -25.42 19.21
N ARG A 350 -17.25 -24.59 19.62
CA ARG A 350 -17.12 -23.13 19.58
C ARG A 350 -15.98 -22.64 20.47
N ASP A 351 -15.85 -23.17 21.68
CA ASP A 351 -14.80 -22.74 22.61
C ASP A 351 -13.40 -23.14 22.10
N ARG A 352 -13.25 -24.34 21.52
CA ARG A 352 -12.01 -24.74 20.83
C ARG A 352 -11.66 -23.83 19.65
N GLN A 353 -12.64 -23.53 18.80
CA GLN A 353 -12.45 -22.66 17.64
C GLN A 353 -12.14 -21.20 18.07
N LEU A 354 -12.66 -20.75 19.21
CA LEU A 354 -12.32 -19.45 19.80
C LEU A 354 -10.86 -19.41 20.27
N ASP A 355 -10.39 -20.46 20.96
CA ASP A 355 -8.99 -20.55 21.41
C ASP A 355 -8.02 -20.60 20.23
N GLU A 356 -8.34 -21.37 19.18
CA GLU A 356 -7.58 -21.42 17.93
C GLU A 356 -7.54 -20.04 17.24
N LEU A 357 -8.67 -19.34 17.18
CA LEU A 357 -8.77 -18.00 16.62
C LEU A 357 -7.94 -17.01 17.46
N GLU A 358 -7.99 -17.07 18.79
CA GLU A 358 -7.17 -16.23 19.66
C GLU A 358 -5.67 -16.50 19.47
N ALA A 359 -5.26 -17.76 19.31
CA ALA A 359 -3.87 -18.12 19.00
C ALA A 359 -3.42 -17.57 17.64
N MET A 360 -4.24 -17.71 16.59
CA MET A 360 -3.94 -17.13 15.27
C MET A 360 -3.77 -15.62 15.33
N TYR A 361 -4.65 -14.90 16.04
CA TYR A 361 -4.57 -13.44 16.15
C TYR A 361 -3.39 -12.97 17.01
N ARG A 362 -2.93 -13.77 17.99
CA ARG A 362 -1.66 -13.48 18.69
C ARG A 362 -0.45 -13.54 17.76
N VAL A 363 -0.38 -14.54 16.88
CA VAL A 363 0.69 -14.63 15.87
C VAL A 363 0.63 -13.46 14.91
N LYS A 364 -0.56 -13.14 14.37
CA LYS A 364 -0.74 -11.97 13.48
C LYS A 364 -0.38 -10.64 14.17
N GLN A 365 -0.66 -10.49 15.47
CA GLN A 365 -0.25 -9.31 16.24
C GLN A 365 1.28 -9.22 16.33
N GLN A 366 1.95 -10.32 16.67
CA GLN A 366 3.42 -10.37 16.72
C GLN A 366 4.05 -10.08 15.34
N ASP A 367 3.45 -10.55 14.25
CA ASP A 367 3.92 -10.27 12.89
C ASP A 367 3.77 -8.78 12.54
N ILE A 368 2.66 -8.13 12.91
CA ILE A 368 2.47 -6.69 12.71
C ILE A 368 3.46 -5.88 13.55
N GLU A 369 3.70 -6.26 14.80
CA GLU A 369 4.67 -5.57 15.66
C GLU A 369 6.11 -5.74 15.16
N ALA A 370 6.45 -6.91 14.60
CA ALA A 370 7.79 -7.21 14.11
C ALA A 370 8.07 -6.63 12.71
N SER A 371 7.07 -6.55 11.83
CA SER A 371 7.28 -6.23 10.41
C SER A 371 6.43 -5.08 9.87
N GLY A 372 5.37 -4.68 10.58
CA GLY A 372 4.41 -3.66 10.13
C GLY A 372 5.02 -2.25 9.98
N THR A 373 6.20 -1.99 10.55
CA THR A 373 6.90 -0.69 10.43
C THR A 373 8.05 -0.69 9.43
N HIS A 374 8.35 -1.81 8.77
CA HIS A 374 9.56 -1.94 7.96
C HIS A 374 9.61 -0.94 6.78
N ASP A 375 8.50 -0.77 6.08
CA ASP A 375 8.42 0.15 4.94
C ASP A 375 8.56 1.62 5.37
N VAL A 376 8.00 1.95 6.55
CA VAL A 376 8.12 3.27 7.16
C VAL A 376 9.57 3.51 7.55
N GLU A 377 10.24 2.55 8.19
CA GLU A 377 11.67 2.64 8.55
C GLU A 377 12.56 2.82 7.31
N ALA A 378 12.26 2.12 6.21
CA ALA A 378 12.98 2.29 4.94
C ALA A 378 12.79 3.71 4.36
N ALA A 379 11.57 4.26 4.40
CA ALA A 379 11.33 5.65 3.99
C ALA A 379 12.05 6.67 4.91
N GLN A 380 12.06 6.41 6.22
CA GLN A 380 12.70 7.26 7.22
C GLN A 380 14.21 7.32 7.08
N THR A 381 14.87 6.19 6.76
CA THR A 381 16.31 6.17 6.49
C THR A 381 16.67 7.00 5.26
N LYS A 382 15.83 6.98 4.22
CA LYS A 382 15.99 7.83 3.03
C LYS A 382 15.80 9.32 3.36
N GLU A 383 14.81 9.67 4.18
CA GLU A 383 14.58 11.06 4.62
C GLU A 383 15.76 11.58 5.46
N GLN A 384 16.33 10.75 6.35
CA GLN A 384 17.53 11.07 7.11
C GLN A 384 18.76 11.27 6.21
N ALA A 385 18.95 10.43 5.19
CA ALA A 385 20.04 10.58 4.23
C ALA A 385 19.89 11.89 3.42
N SER A 386 18.68 12.19 2.96
CA SER A 386 18.38 13.44 2.25
C SER A 386 18.61 14.67 3.13
N LEU A 387 18.25 14.61 4.42
CA LEU A 387 18.51 15.71 5.35
C LEU A 387 20.02 15.94 5.53
N LYS A 388 20.81 14.87 5.70
CA LYS A 388 22.27 14.95 5.80
C LYS A 388 22.90 15.52 4.54
N GLU A 389 22.45 15.09 3.37
CA GLU A 389 22.92 15.63 2.08
C GLU A 389 22.61 17.13 1.96
N ARG A 390 21.41 17.54 2.37
CA ARG A 390 21.02 18.95 2.40
C ARG A 390 21.87 19.77 3.38
N HIS A 391 22.15 19.23 4.57
CA HIS A 391 23.04 19.87 5.56
C HIS A 391 24.45 20.11 5.02
N VAL A 392 25.01 19.13 4.31
CA VAL A 392 26.33 19.27 3.65
C VAL A 392 26.28 20.31 2.52
N ALA A 393 25.21 20.29 1.72
CA ALA A 393 25.02 21.26 0.64
C ALA A 393 24.88 22.70 1.17
N ASP A 394 24.18 22.90 2.27
CA ASP A 394 24.00 24.21 2.90
C ASP A 394 25.34 24.78 3.41
N VAL A 395 26.17 23.95 4.05
CA VAL A 395 27.52 24.36 4.51
C VAL A 395 28.39 24.72 3.30
N ALA A 396 28.35 23.92 2.24
CA ALA A 396 29.10 24.20 1.01
C ALA A 396 28.63 25.49 0.32
N TYR A 397 27.31 25.73 0.26
CA TYR A 397 26.72 26.94 -0.29
C TYR A 397 27.15 28.19 0.47
N LEU A 398 27.02 28.17 1.80
CA LEU A 398 27.45 29.29 2.66
C LEU A 398 28.96 29.50 2.55
N TYR A 399 29.75 28.44 2.49
CA TYR A 399 31.20 28.55 2.28
C TYR A 399 31.50 29.27 0.96
N GLN A 400 30.87 28.86 -0.14
CA GLN A 400 31.07 29.47 -1.45
C GLN A 400 30.63 30.95 -1.48
N GLN A 401 29.57 31.30 -0.77
CA GLN A 401 29.08 32.67 -0.66
C GLN A 401 30.05 33.59 0.10
N PHE A 402 30.71 33.07 1.14
CA PHE A 402 31.55 33.88 2.04
C PHE A 402 33.05 33.80 1.79
N VAL A 403 33.55 32.81 1.02
CA VAL A 403 35.00 32.65 0.78
C VAL A 403 35.64 33.88 0.14
N GLY A 404 34.91 34.60 -0.72
CA GLY A 404 35.38 35.82 -1.38
C GLY A 404 35.44 37.06 -0.49
N GLN A 405 34.86 37.00 0.72
CA GLN A 405 34.87 38.08 1.71
C GLN A 405 35.97 37.90 2.78
N CYS A 406 36.59 36.72 2.82
CA CYS A 406 37.69 36.40 3.75
C CYS A 406 39.05 36.82 3.18
N LYS A 407 40.02 37.08 4.06
CA LYS A 407 41.41 37.28 3.62
C LYS A 407 41.99 35.95 3.14
N PRO A 408 42.69 35.90 1.99
CA PRO A 408 43.39 34.69 1.56
C PRO A 408 44.38 34.27 2.65
N ASP A 409 44.54 32.96 2.88
CA ASP A 409 45.62 32.44 3.71
C ASP A 409 46.93 33.02 3.17
N VAL A 410 47.63 33.82 3.98
CA VAL A 410 48.93 34.37 3.60
C VAL A 410 49.90 33.20 3.60
N VAL A 411 50.09 32.59 2.45
CA VAL A 411 51.27 31.77 2.19
C VAL A 411 52.43 32.75 2.13
N VAL A 412 53.13 32.91 3.25
CA VAL A 412 54.42 33.62 3.27
C VAL A 412 55.39 32.79 2.43
N VAL A 413 55.45 33.07 1.14
CA VAL A 413 56.62 32.77 0.32
C VAL A 413 57.62 33.87 0.64
N ALA A 414 58.52 33.60 1.57
CA ALA A 414 59.62 34.51 1.86
C ALA A 414 60.52 34.66 0.63
N PRO A 415 60.93 35.88 0.23
CA PRO A 415 61.93 36.08 -0.80
C PRO A 415 63.30 35.67 -0.26
N VAL A 416 64.03 34.90 -1.08
CA VAL A 416 65.40 34.48 -0.81
C VAL A 416 66.32 35.70 -0.91
N THR A 417 66.78 36.19 0.23
CA THR A 417 68.02 36.98 0.33
C THR A 417 68.95 36.33 1.34
N THR A 418 70.20 36.24 0.91
CA THR A 418 71.33 35.50 1.46
C THR A 418 71.72 35.86 2.89
N ALA A 419 72.16 34.82 3.61
CA ALA A 419 73.08 34.80 4.74
C ALA A 419 72.61 35.38 6.08
N THR A 420 72.12 34.51 6.96
CA THR A 420 72.82 34.24 8.23
C THR A 420 72.43 32.87 8.78
N THR A 421 73.46 32.15 9.19
CA THR A 421 73.47 30.79 9.73
C THR A 421 72.51 30.65 10.90
N THR A 422 71.39 29.94 10.69
CA THR A 422 70.69 29.26 11.78
C THR A 422 70.49 27.83 11.33
N THR A 423 71.25 26.90 11.91
CA THR A 423 71.08 25.46 11.71
C THR A 423 69.72 25.05 12.28
N VAL A 424 68.67 25.14 11.46
CA VAL A 424 67.47 24.34 11.67
C VAL A 424 67.88 22.94 11.21
N ALA A 425 68.06 22.04 12.17
CA ALA A 425 68.16 20.63 11.87
C ALA A 425 66.94 20.27 11.02
N ALA A 426 67.17 19.96 9.74
CA ALA A 426 66.23 19.20 8.95
C ALA A 426 66.10 17.86 9.67
N VAL A 427 65.07 17.74 10.52
CA VAL A 427 64.63 16.45 11.01
C VAL A 427 64.02 15.79 9.77
N ASP A 428 64.83 14.96 9.13
CA ASP A 428 64.45 14.11 8.02
C ASP A 428 63.36 13.15 8.56
N ASP A 429 62.10 13.59 8.49
CA ASP A 429 60.97 12.91 9.14
C ASP A 429 60.52 11.75 8.24
N GLY A 430 61.41 10.78 8.00
CA GLY A 430 61.11 9.56 7.23
C GLY A 430 59.91 8.76 7.79
N THR A 431 59.50 9.08 9.02
CA THR A 431 58.29 8.61 9.70
C THR A 431 57.00 9.14 9.09
N ALA A 432 56.99 10.35 8.53
CA ALA A 432 55.80 10.93 7.92
C ALA A 432 55.52 10.29 6.56
N GLY A 433 56.57 10.02 5.77
CA GLY A 433 56.48 9.32 4.49
C GLY A 433 55.98 7.87 4.61
N LEU A 434 56.55 7.09 5.55
CA LEU A 434 56.13 5.72 5.82
C LEU A 434 54.70 5.64 6.38
N ARG A 435 54.31 6.55 7.28
CA ARG A 435 52.93 6.65 7.79
C ARG A 435 51.93 6.98 6.69
N GLY A 436 52.28 7.88 5.78
CA GLY A 436 51.47 8.19 4.60
C GLY A 436 51.32 6.98 3.66
N GLN A 437 52.39 6.19 3.46
CA GLN A 437 52.35 4.97 2.64
C GLN A 437 51.48 3.88 3.28
N LEU A 438 51.55 3.69 4.60
CA LEU A 438 50.70 2.74 5.34
C LEU A 438 49.22 3.16 5.36
N GLU A 439 48.91 4.46 5.48
CA GLU A 439 47.53 4.96 5.41
C GLU A 439 46.95 4.78 3.99
N LEU A 440 47.75 4.98 2.94
CA LEU A 440 47.34 4.72 1.56
C LEU A 440 47.11 3.22 1.30
N GLU A 441 47.95 2.34 1.83
CA GLU A 441 47.77 0.89 1.71
C GLU A 441 46.54 0.42 2.49
N LYS A 442 46.32 0.94 3.71
CA LYS A 442 45.10 0.72 4.49
C LYS A 442 43.87 1.12 3.68
N GLN A 443 43.88 2.31 3.08
CA GLN A 443 42.75 2.76 2.26
C GLN A 443 42.54 1.86 1.04
N ALA A 444 43.61 1.47 0.34
CA ALA A 444 43.52 0.58 -0.81
C ALA A 444 42.96 -0.82 -0.44
N ARG A 445 43.36 -1.38 0.71
CA ARG A 445 42.81 -2.65 1.22
C ARG A 445 41.34 -2.51 1.62
N ILE A 446 40.96 -1.40 2.27
CA ILE A 446 39.55 -1.11 2.60
C ILE A 446 38.72 -1.00 1.33
N ASP A 447 39.18 -0.23 0.33
CA ASP A 447 38.48 -0.04 -0.93
C ASP A 447 38.31 -1.38 -1.67
N SER A 448 39.33 -2.24 -1.67
CA SER A 448 39.25 -3.59 -2.24
C SER A 448 38.22 -4.47 -1.52
N ILE A 449 38.18 -4.45 -0.17
CA ILE A 449 37.19 -5.18 0.61
C ILE A 449 35.77 -4.68 0.33
N LEU A 450 35.58 -3.37 0.28
CA LEU A 450 34.29 -2.75 -0.02
C LEU A 450 33.83 -3.10 -1.44
N GLN A 451 34.72 -3.07 -2.43
CA GLN A 451 34.41 -3.44 -3.80
C GLN A 451 34.05 -4.93 -3.92
N ALA A 452 34.79 -5.82 -3.27
CA ALA A 452 34.49 -7.25 -3.23
C ALA A 452 33.14 -7.52 -2.54
N GLY A 453 32.88 -6.84 -1.43
CA GLY A 453 31.61 -6.87 -0.70
C GLY A 453 30.43 -6.41 -1.53
N ALA A 454 30.55 -5.25 -2.19
CA ALA A 454 29.54 -4.71 -3.08
C ALA A 454 29.25 -5.67 -4.26
N THR A 455 30.29 -6.23 -4.86
CA THR A 455 30.16 -7.21 -5.96
C THR A 455 29.45 -8.48 -5.50
N ALA A 456 29.78 -9.00 -4.30
CA ALA A 456 29.13 -10.18 -3.76
C ALA A 456 27.66 -9.94 -3.39
N MET A 457 27.34 -8.77 -2.82
CA MET A 457 25.96 -8.34 -2.57
C MET A 457 25.17 -8.18 -3.85
N GLN A 458 25.77 -7.62 -4.91
CA GLN A 458 25.11 -7.46 -6.20
C GLN A 458 24.80 -8.82 -6.84
N LYS A 459 25.75 -9.75 -6.84
CA LYS A 459 25.52 -11.13 -7.32
C LYS A 459 24.36 -11.83 -6.62
N LEU A 460 24.18 -11.61 -5.30
CA LEU A 460 23.02 -12.16 -4.58
C LEU A 460 21.69 -11.52 -4.98
N ARG A 461 21.68 -10.21 -5.24
CA ARG A 461 20.47 -9.51 -5.73
C ARG A 461 20.11 -9.98 -7.14
N ASP A 462 21.09 -10.10 -8.02
CA ASP A 462 20.89 -10.59 -9.39
C ASP A 462 20.42 -12.05 -9.38
N GLY A 463 20.99 -12.89 -8.51
CA GLY A 463 20.55 -14.27 -8.30
C GLY A 463 19.11 -14.36 -7.79
N LEU A 464 18.69 -13.49 -6.87
CA LEU A 464 17.29 -13.43 -6.40
C LEU A 464 16.35 -13.03 -7.54
N ALA A 465 16.74 -12.05 -8.36
CA ALA A 465 15.95 -11.62 -9.51
C ALA A 465 15.78 -12.75 -10.54
N ALA A 466 16.85 -13.52 -10.81
CA ALA A 466 16.78 -14.69 -11.67
C ALA A 466 15.84 -15.76 -11.09
N GLU A 467 15.94 -16.09 -9.80
CA GLU A 467 15.03 -17.04 -9.14
C GLU A 467 13.57 -16.56 -9.16
N TRP A 468 13.33 -15.24 -9.06
CA TRP A 468 11.98 -14.68 -9.16
C TRP A 468 11.40 -14.83 -10.57
N ASN A 469 12.21 -14.59 -11.59
CA ASN A 469 11.80 -14.78 -12.98
C ASN A 469 11.51 -16.25 -13.26
N GLU A 470 12.36 -17.18 -12.79
CA GLU A 470 12.12 -18.62 -12.90
C GLU A 470 10.82 -19.05 -12.21
N LEU A 471 10.49 -18.47 -11.05
CA LEU A 471 9.22 -18.72 -10.37
C LEU A 471 8.01 -18.13 -11.12
N ASP A 472 8.17 -16.99 -11.79
CA ASP A 472 7.11 -16.42 -12.64
C ASP A 472 6.87 -17.26 -13.90
N GLU A 473 7.94 -17.71 -14.55
CA GLU A 473 7.86 -18.62 -15.69
C GLU A 473 7.20 -19.94 -15.29
N ALA A 474 7.60 -20.51 -14.15
CA ALA A 474 6.98 -21.72 -13.61
C ALA A 474 5.50 -21.51 -13.24
N TYR A 475 5.12 -20.34 -12.71
CA TYR A 475 3.72 -19.99 -12.46
C TYR A 475 2.91 -19.95 -13.76
N ILE A 476 3.41 -19.27 -14.78
CA ILE A 476 2.74 -19.15 -16.08
C ILE A 476 2.63 -20.53 -16.74
N ALA A 477 3.67 -21.34 -16.71
CA ALA A 477 3.68 -22.69 -17.25
C ALA A 477 2.66 -23.59 -16.53
N GLN A 478 2.64 -23.58 -15.18
CA GLN A 478 1.68 -24.37 -14.41
C GLN A 478 0.24 -23.92 -14.66
N LEU A 479 0.00 -22.60 -14.73
CA LEU A 479 -1.31 -22.05 -15.04
C LEU A 479 -1.79 -22.44 -16.46
N ALA A 480 -0.88 -22.52 -17.43
CA ALA A 480 -1.20 -22.94 -18.79
C ALA A 480 -1.61 -24.42 -18.85
N VAL A 481 -0.90 -25.30 -18.13
CA VAL A 481 -1.25 -26.74 -18.03
C VAL A 481 -2.62 -26.91 -17.40
N GLU A 482 -2.86 -26.27 -16.25
CA GLU A 482 -4.14 -26.37 -15.54
C GLU A 482 -5.31 -25.80 -16.34
N ARG A 483 -5.09 -24.72 -17.11
CA ARG A 483 -6.09 -24.20 -18.06
C ARG A 483 -6.40 -25.21 -19.16
N GLN A 484 -5.37 -25.85 -19.72
CA GLN A 484 -5.56 -26.85 -20.75
C GLN A 484 -6.35 -28.07 -20.25
N ASP A 485 -6.09 -28.52 -19.02
CA ASP A 485 -6.82 -29.62 -18.41
C ASP A 485 -8.27 -29.23 -18.07
N ALA A 486 -8.49 -28.03 -17.52
CA ALA A 486 -9.83 -27.48 -17.31
C ALA A 486 -10.63 -27.32 -18.62
N ASP A 487 -9.97 -26.91 -19.70
CA ASP A 487 -10.57 -26.85 -21.05
C ASP A 487 -11.04 -28.23 -21.52
N ARG A 488 -10.20 -29.25 -21.38
CA ARG A 488 -10.53 -30.64 -21.74
C ARG A 488 -11.73 -31.16 -20.93
N GLU A 489 -11.72 -30.95 -19.62
CA GLU A 489 -12.83 -31.35 -18.74
C GLU A 489 -14.14 -30.64 -19.09
N TRP A 490 -14.07 -29.33 -19.35
CA TRP A 490 -15.23 -28.56 -19.77
C TRP A 490 -15.79 -29.05 -21.12
N HIS A 491 -14.93 -29.38 -22.09
CA HIS A 491 -15.36 -29.96 -23.36
C HIS A 491 -16.11 -31.29 -23.17
N VAL A 492 -15.61 -32.16 -22.29
CA VAL A 492 -16.28 -33.43 -21.95
C VAL A 492 -17.63 -33.19 -21.26
N GLN A 493 -17.71 -32.26 -20.32
CA GLN A 493 -18.96 -31.91 -19.63
C GLN A 493 -19.98 -31.27 -20.58
N LYS A 494 -19.52 -30.40 -21.48
CA LYS A 494 -20.34 -29.80 -22.53
C LYS A 494 -20.91 -30.87 -23.46
N GLN A 495 -20.10 -31.84 -23.91
CA GLN A 495 -20.58 -32.96 -24.72
C GLN A 495 -21.65 -33.79 -23.98
N LYS A 496 -21.47 -34.04 -22.68
CA LYS A 496 -22.48 -34.73 -21.85
C LYS A 496 -23.80 -33.96 -21.79
N VAL A 497 -23.78 -32.64 -21.58
CA VAL A 497 -24.99 -31.79 -21.58
C VAL A 497 -25.65 -31.74 -22.96
N MET A 498 -24.86 -31.72 -24.04
CA MET A 498 -25.39 -31.76 -25.40
C MET A 498 -26.07 -33.10 -25.73
N ALA A 499 -25.57 -34.21 -25.18
CA ALA A 499 -26.14 -35.54 -25.35
C ALA A 499 -27.42 -35.80 -24.51
N GLN A 500 -27.74 -34.94 -23.52
CA GLN A 500 -28.95 -35.12 -22.71
C GLN A 500 -30.23 -34.77 -23.48
N PRO A 501 -31.32 -35.55 -23.33
CA PRO A 501 -32.62 -35.27 -23.92
C PRO A 501 -33.36 -34.19 -23.11
N VAL A 502 -32.98 -32.94 -23.32
CA VAL A 502 -33.61 -31.75 -22.73
C VAL A 502 -33.97 -30.74 -23.81
N SER A 503 -34.97 -29.89 -23.53
CA SER A 503 -35.37 -28.82 -24.43
C SER A 503 -34.21 -27.88 -24.74
N GLU A 504 -34.17 -27.31 -25.95
CA GLU A 504 -33.07 -26.45 -26.41
C GLU A 504 -32.82 -25.26 -25.47
N LYS A 505 -33.90 -24.62 -24.97
CA LYS A 505 -33.82 -23.53 -23.99
C LYS A 505 -33.15 -23.94 -22.68
N ARG A 506 -33.37 -25.19 -22.22
CA ARG A 506 -32.75 -25.71 -21.00
C ARG A 506 -31.30 -26.10 -21.25
N ARG A 507 -31.00 -26.66 -22.43
CA ARG A 507 -29.63 -27.02 -22.84
C ARG A 507 -28.73 -25.79 -22.96
N THR A 508 -29.20 -24.70 -23.56
CA THR A 508 -28.43 -23.44 -23.66
C THR A 508 -28.17 -22.82 -22.29
N ALA A 509 -29.16 -22.84 -21.38
CA ALA A 509 -28.98 -22.38 -20.02
C ALA A 509 -27.96 -23.22 -19.23
N LEU A 510 -27.97 -24.55 -19.40
CA LEU A 510 -26.99 -25.44 -18.76
C LEU A 510 -25.56 -25.23 -19.28
N VAL A 511 -25.38 -25.03 -20.59
CA VAL A 511 -24.06 -24.71 -21.16
C VAL A 511 -23.56 -23.35 -20.67
N ALA A 512 -24.43 -22.34 -20.60
CA ALA A 512 -24.08 -21.03 -20.06
C ALA A 512 -23.69 -21.10 -18.56
N ALA A 513 -24.40 -21.90 -17.76
CA ALA A 513 -24.05 -22.13 -16.36
C ALA A 513 -22.67 -22.80 -16.22
N LEU A 514 -22.38 -23.83 -17.03
CA LEU A 514 -21.06 -24.47 -17.06
C LEU A 514 -19.92 -23.51 -17.46
N GLU A 515 -20.18 -22.60 -18.40
CA GLU A 515 -19.19 -21.57 -18.78
C GLU A 515 -18.90 -20.58 -17.64
N VAL A 516 -19.92 -20.22 -16.86
CA VAL A 516 -19.77 -19.35 -15.67
C VAL A 516 -19.00 -20.08 -14.57
N GLU A 517 -19.34 -21.34 -14.30
CA GLU A 517 -18.63 -22.16 -13.30
C GLU A 517 -17.17 -22.38 -13.68
N ARG A 518 -16.89 -22.67 -14.95
CA ARG A 518 -15.52 -22.78 -15.49
C ARG A 518 -14.72 -21.51 -15.24
N LYS A 519 -15.25 -20.34 -15.62
CA LYS A 519 -14.56 -19.05 -15.39
C LYS A 519 -14.30 -18.79 -13.91
N LYS A 520 -15.21 -19.21 -13.03
CA LYS A 520 -15.06 -19.10 -11.58
C LYS A 520 -13.95 -20.02 -11.05
N GLN A 521 -13.90 -21.26 -11.53
CA GLN A 521 -12.86 -22.24 -11.17
C GLN A 521 -11.48 -21.81 -11.68
N GLU A 522 -11.39 -21.33 -12.92
CA GLU A 522 -10.15 -20.78 -13.49
C GLU A 522 -9.63 -19.57 -12.70
N ALA A 523 -10.52 -18.65 -12.30
CA ALA A 523 -10.14 -17.50 -11.48
C ALA A 523 -9.66 -17.92 -10.09
N ALA A 524 -10.33 -18.90 -9.46
CA ALA A 524 -9.93 -19.44 -8.17
C ALA A 524 -8.56 -20.15 -8.24
N LEU A 525 -8.33 -20.97 -9.27
CA LEU A 525 -7.07 -21.65 -9.51
C LEU A 525 -5.94 -20.66 -9.78
N ALA A 526 -6.18 -19.64 -10.62
CA ALA A 526 -5.21 -18.59 -10.89
C ALA A 526 -4.80 -17.83 -9.62
N SER A 527 -5.77 -17.53 -8.75
CA SER A 527 -5.54 -16.86 -7.47
C SER A 527 -4.74 -17.76 -6.50
N MET A 528 -5.11 -19.04 -6.40
CA MET A 528 -4.44 -19.99 -5.52
C MET A 528 -2.98 -20.23 -5.96
N LEU A 529 -2.74 -20.46 -7.25
CA LEU A 529 -1.39 -20.62 -7.78
C LEU A 529 -0.57 -19.34 -7.58
N LYS A 530 -1.15 -18.16 -7.84
CA LYS A 530 -0.46 -16.88 -7.61
C LYS A 530 -0.02 -16.73 -6.14
N ALA A 531 -0.91 -17.04 -5.19
CA ALA A 531 -0.58 -17.02 -3.77
C ALA A 531 0.54 -18.01 -3.41
N ARG A 532 0.51 -19.23 -3.97
CA ARG A 532 1.54 -20.26 -3.74
C ARG A 532 2.92 -19.81 -4.24
N PHE A 533 3.00 -19.24 -5.44
CA PHE A 533 4.27 -18.76 -6.00
C PHE A 533 4.76 -17.49 -5.30
N GLN A 534 3.85 -16.62 -4.85
CA GLN A 534 4.19 -15.48 -4.02
C GLN A 534 4.87 -15.89 -2.71
N HIS A 535 4.34 -16.89 -2.01
CA HIS A 535 4.99 -17.43 -0.81
C HIS A 535 6.37 -18.05 -1.08
N LYS A 536 6.57 -18.68 -2.25
CA LYS A 536 7.90 -19.16 -2.64
C LYS A 536 8.87 -18.00 -2.84
N LYS A 537 8.45 -16.92 -3.50
CA LYS A 537 9.25 -15.70 -3.69
C LYS A 537 9.65 -15.05 -2.37
N GLU A 538 8.70 -14.90 -1.45
CA GLU A 538 8.94 -14.35 -0.10
C GLU A 538 9.93 -15.20 0.69
N ARG A 539 9.86 -16.54 0.58
CA ARG A 539 10.83 -17.44 1.22
C ARG A 539 12.24 -17.23 0.67
N LYS A 540 12.40 -17.11 -0.65
CA LYS A 540 13.69 -16.85 -1.30
C LYS A 540 14.23 -15.47 -0.93
N GLU A 541 13.36 -14.46 -0.87
CA GLU A 541 13.72 -13.11 -0.45
C GLU A 541 14.25 -13.08 0.99
N ARG A 542 13.58 -13.76 1.93
CA ARG A 542 14.05 -13.89 3.32
C ARG A 542 15.42 -14.55 3.42
N VAL A 543 15.70 -15.56 2.59
CA VAL A 543 17.02 -16.19 2.53
C VAL A 543 18.07 -15.22 1.97
N CYS A 544 17.74 -14.49 0.91
CA CYS A 544 18.63 -13.47 0.32
C CYS A 544 18.95 -12.35 1.33
N LYS A 545 17.95 -11.80 2.03
CA LYS A 545 18.15 -10.80 3.10
C LYS A 545 19.11 -11.29 4.19
N ARG A 546 18.96 -12.53 4.65
CA ARG A 546 19.88 -13.14 5.63
C ARG A 546 21.31 -13.28 5.08
N ARG A 547 21.46 -13.68 3.81
CA ARG A 547 22.78 -13.78 3.17
C ARG A 547 23.43 -12.42 2.95
N LEU A 548 22.67 -11.42 2.53
CA LEU A 548 23.14 -10.03 2.38
C LEU A 548 23.66 -9.47 3.70
N LYS A 549 22.90 -9.68 4.80
CA LYS A 549 23.35 -9.26 6.14
C LYS A 549 24.67 -9.92 6.54
N ARG A 550 24.83 -11.23 6.31
CA ARG A 550 26.10 -11.92 6.59
C ARG A 550 27.28 -11.36 5.80
N ILE A 551 27.08 -10.98 4.54
CA ILE A 551 28.15 -10.37 3.72
C ILE A 551 28.46 -8.94 4.20
N ASP A 552 27.45 -8.17 4.58
CA ASP A 552 27.64 -6.83 5.15
C ASP A 552 28.39 -6.89 6.50
N ASP A 553 28.01 -7.82 7.38
CA ASP A 553 28.69 -8.04 8.66
C ASP A 553 30.14 -8.54 8.45
N ASP A 554 30.37 -9.46 7.51
CA ASP A 554 31.72 -9.95 7.15
C ASP A 554 32.60 -8.84 6.55
N THR A 555 32.04 -7.98 5.68
CA THR A 555 32.79 -6.85 5.09
C THR A 555 33.16 -5.80 6.14
N LYS A 556 32.25 -5.46 7.06
CA LYS A 556 32.55 -4.59 8.21
C LYS A 556 33.64 -5.18 9.10
N ARG A 557 33.52 -6.46 9.44
CA ARG A 557 34.53 -7.16 10.25
C ARG A 557 35.90 -7.14 9.58
N ARG A 558 35.98 -7.38 8.27
CA ARG A 558 37.24 -7.30 7.52
C ARG A 558 37.84 -5.89 7.49
N VAL A 559 37.01 -4.85 7.38
CA VAL A 559 37.46 -3.45 7.47
C VAL A 559 38.02 -3.14 8.86
N GLU A 560 37.38 -3.63 9.93
CA GLU A 560 37.86 -3.48 11.31
C GLU A 560 39.21 -4.20 11.52
N ILE A 561 39.39 -5.39 10.94
CA ILE A 561 40.67 -6.11 10.96
C ILE A 561 41.77 -5.28 10.29
N VAL A 562 41.50 -4.65 9.13
CA VAL A 562 42.49 -3.78 8.46
C VAL A 562 42.84 -2.56 9.30
N HIS A 563 41.87 -1.96 10.00
CA HIS A 563 42.13 -0.87 10.95
C HIS A 563 43.01 -1.33 12.12
N ALA A 564 42.75 -2.51 12.67
CA ALA A 564 43.53 -3.07 13.75
C ALA A 564 44.97 -3.43 13.29
N GLN A 565 45.12 -4.01 12.10
CA GLN A 565 46.43 -4.28 11.48
C GLN A 565 47.24 -2.99 11.29
N PHE A 566 46.61 -1.89 10.86
CA PHE A 566 47.25 -0.58 10.76
C PHE A 566 47.76 -0.06 12.11
N LEU A 567 46.95 -0.17 13.17
CA LEU A 567 47.36 0.24 14.51
C LEU A 567 48.51 -0.62 15.05
N VAL A 568 48.51 -1.93 14.77
CA VAL A 568 49.61 -2.83 15.15
C VAL A 568 50.89 -2.48 14.38
N SER A 569 50.82 -2.23 13.07
CA SER A 569 51.99 -1.82 12.27
C SER A 569 52.55 -0.46 12.72
N LEU A 570 51.70 0.50 13.09
CA LEU A 570 52.14 1.76 13.70
C LEU A 570 52.81 1.56 15.06
N ALA A 571 52.29 0.64 15.89
CA ALA A 571 52.87 0.34 17.20
C ALA A 571 54.24 -0.34 17.07
N ASP A 572 54.37 -1.30 16.16
CA ASP A 572 55.64 -1.97 15.84
C ASP A 572 56.70 -0.97 15.33
N GLU A 573 56.30 0.05 14.54
CA GLU A 573 57.21 1.12 14.09
C GLU A 573 57.67 2.02 15.25
N LEU A 574 56.74 2.40 16.15
CA LEU A 574 57.06 3.21 17.33
C LEU A 574 57.99 2.46 18.32
N GLU A 575 57.78 1.15 18.50
CA GLU A 575 58.66 0.31 19.32
C GLU A 575 60.03 0.11 18.66
N SER A 576 60.09 -0.15 17.35
CA SER A 576 61.36 -0.27 16.60
C SER A 576 62.21 1.01 16.68
N ARG A 577 61.58 2.19 16.66
CA ARG A 577 62.29 3.46 16.82
C ARG A 577 62.74 3.73 18.23
N LYS A 578 61.98 3.37 19.28
CA LYS A 578 62.47 3.45 20.67
C LYS A 578 63.75 2.64 20.88
N HIS A 579 63.86 1.49 20.23
CA HIS A 579 65.08 0.67 20.27
C HIS A 579 66.23 1.21 19.40
N LYS A 580 65.95 2.07 18.41
CA LYS A 580 66.98 2.79 17.63
C LYS A 580 67.40 4.13 18.29
N ASP A 581 66.48 4.81 18.97
CA ASP A 581 66.68 6.10 19.64
C ASP A 581 67.30 5.99 21.04
N GLU A 582 67.66 4.80 21.52
CA GLU A 582 68.64 4.68 22.62
C GLU A 582 70.02 5.31 22.25
N MET A 583 70.24 5.70 20.97
CA MET A 583 71.38 6.52 20.55
C MET A 583 71.13 8.04 20.44
N VAL A 584 69.91 8.57 20.66
CA VAL A 584 69.68 10.04 20.56
C VAL A 584 68.91 10.57 21.78
N LYS A 585 69.67 11.24 22.66
CA LYS A 585 69.18 11.92 23.86
C LYS A 585 68.40 13.20 23.53
N THR A 586 67.17 13.09 23.02
CA THR A 586 66.04 14.05 23.27
C THR A 586 64.81 13.64 22.44
N PRO A 587 63.66 13.34 23.04
CA PRO A 587 62.44 13.10 22.26
C PRO A 587 61.75 14.43 21.90
N SER A 588 61.43 14.63 20.62
CA SER A 588 60.64 15.79 20.18
C SER A 588 59.18 15.61 20.65
N LEU A 589 58.70 16.54 21.47
CA LEU A 589 57.40 16.47 22.14
C LEU A 589 56.21 16.78 21.21
N ALA A 590 56.44 17.26 19.98
CA ALA A 590 55.41 17.80 19.11
C ALA A 590 54.69 16.74 18.24
N LEU A 591 55.35 15.61 17.92
CA LEU A 591 54.76 14.55 17.09
C LEU A 591 54.05 13.44 17.89
N LEU A 592 54.17 13.48 19.22
CA LEU A 592 53.58 12.49 20.11
C LEU A 592 52.07 12.70 20.34
N GLY A 593 51.55 13.93 20.15
CA GLY A 593 50.17 14.30 20.53
C GLY A 593 49.08 13.57 19.75
N LEU A 594 49.10 13.65 18.41
CA LEU A 594 47.98 13.14 17.59
C LEU A 594 47.90 11.62 17.50
N GLY A 595 49.05 10.93 17.50
CA GLY A 595 49.13 9.47 17.50
C GLY A 595 48.79 8.89 18.87
N LYS A 596 49.35 9.46 19.95
CA LYS A 596 49.10 9.03 21.32
C LYS A 596 47.65 9.28 21.73
N GLU A 597 47.03 10.40 21.36
CA GLU A 597 45.61 10.65 21.67
C GLU A 597 44.66 9.69 20.95
N ARG A 598 44.96 9.32 19.69
CA ARG A 598 44.17 8.30 18.97
C ARG A 598 44.36 6.90 19.54
N LEU A 599 45.59 6.53 19.90
CA LEU A 599 45.90 5.25 20.56
C LEU A 599 45.35 5.18 21.99
N GLN A 600 45.41 6.28 22.73
CA GLN A 600 44.85 6.41 24.08
C GLN A 600 43.33 6.45 24.03
N GLY A 601 42.73 7.09 23.03
CA GLY A 601 41.29 7.05 22.75
C GLY A 601 40.81 5.67 22.28
N ALA A 602 41.65 4.90 21.60
CA ALA A 602 41.38 3.48 21.30
C ALA A 602 41.50 2.62 22.56
N MET A 603 42.58 2.75 23.34
CA MET A 603 42.77 2.07 24.63
C MET A 603 41.65 2.37 25.64
N ASN A 604 41.18 3.62 25.70
CA ASN A 604 40.09 4.02 26.59
C ASN A 604 38.76 3.41 26.14
N ARG A 605 38.52 3.30 24.83
CA ARG A 605 37.37 2.56 24.26
C ARG A 605 37.44 1.06 24.55
N THR A 606 38.64 0.47 24.52
CA THR A 606 38.88 -0.93 24.90
C THR A 606 38.62 -1.16 26.39
N LYS A 607 39.10 -0.27 27.28
CA LYS A 607 38.82 -0.37 28.72
C LYS A 607 37.32 -0.28 29.03
N THR A 608 36.56 0.50 28.27
CA THR A 608 35.10 0.55 28.40
C THR A 608 34.39 -0.68 27.82
N LEU A 609 34.87 -1.23 26.69
CA LEU A 609 34.30 -2.44 26.08
C LEU A 609 34.61 -3.72 26.88
N VAL A 610 35.80 -3.85 27.46
CA VAL A 610 36.15 -4.96 28.37
C VAL A 610 35.33 -4.89 29.67
N ARG A 611 35.04 -3.68 30.17
CA ARG A 611 34.18 -3.47 31.35
C ARG A 611 32.69 -3.73 31.07
N LEU A 612 32.22 -3.51 29.84
CA LEU A 612 30.86 -3.83 29.39
C LEU A 612 30.70 -5.30 29.01
N GLY A 613 31.73 -5.95 28.45
CA GLY A 613 31.75 -7.37 28.15
C GLY A 613 31.81 -8.25 29.41
N SER A 614 32.46 -7.78 30.48
CA SER A 614 32.53 -8.51 31.76
C SER A 614 31.19 -8.60 32.52
N VAL A 615 30.13 -7.91 32.08
CA VAL A 615 28.80 -7.95 32.72
C VAL A 615 27.79 -8.80 31.92
N ALA A 616 28.16 -9.31 30.73
CA ALA A 616 27.24 -10.00 29.82
C ALA A 616 27.46 -11.53 29.69
N ASP A 617 28.36 -12.14 30.47
CA ASP A 617 28.68 -13.58 30.38
C ASP A 617 27.96 -14.46 31.42
N THR A 618 26.75 -14.09 31.83
CA THR A 618 25.88 -14.97 32.63
C THR A 618 24.41 -14.91 32.21
N THR A 619 24.08 -15.27 30.96
CA THR A 619 22.76 -15.89 30.67
C THR A 619 22.71 -16.49 29.26
N SER A 620 22.41 -17.79 29.25
CA SER A 620 21.69 -18.59 28.23
C SER A 620 22.25 -18.69 26.80
N ARG A 621 22.91 -19.84 26.58
CA ARG A 621 23.16 -20.49 25.30
C ARG A 621 22.32 -21.78 25.26
N THR A 622 21.26 -21.79 24.46
CA THR A 622 20.37 -22.90 24.04
C THR A 622 19.52 -22.32 22.89
N ASP A 623 19.31 -22.84 21.68
CA ASP A 623 19.58 -24.12 21.02
C ASP A 623 19.59 -23.82 19.51
N ASP A 624 20.50 -24.44 18.75
CA ASP A 624 20.39 -24.62 17.30
C ASP A 624 20.40 -26.14 17.10
N ASP A 625 19.24 -26.72 16.76
CA ASP A 625 19.14 -28.10 16.28
C ASP A 625 18.76 -28.11 14.79
N HIS A 626 19.67 -28.70 14.02
CA HIS A 626 19.45 -29.17 12.66
C HIS A 626 19.20 -30.69 12.73
N ASP A 627 18.00 -31.11 12.39
CA ASP A 627 17.69 -32.49 12.01
C ASP A 627 18.44 -32.88 10.72
N VAL A 628 19.28 -33.92 10.75
CA VAL A 628 19.28 -35.06 9.80
C VAL A 628 19.83 -36.31 10.52
N GLN A 629 19.02 -37.37 10.50
CA GLN A 629 19.23 -38.76 10.97
C GLN A 629 20.54 -39.40 10.42
N ALA A 630 21.20 -40.41 11.00
CA ALA A 630 20.71 -41.54 11.78
C ALA A 630 21.87 -42.27 12.53
N SER A 631 21.52 -42.76 13.73
CA SER A 631 21.81 -44.11 14.26
C SER A 631 23.21 -44.55 14.74
N THR A 632 23.26 -44.75 16.06
CA THR A 632 23.70 -45.95 16.83
C THR A 632 24.99 -45.95 17.65
N SER A 633 24.79 -46.38 18.91
CA SER A 633 25.70 -46.72 20.02
C SER A 633 26.14 -45.55 20.92
N LEU A 634 25.42 -45.22 22.00
CA LEU A 634 25.47 -45.85 23.36
C LEU A 634 26.90 -45.75 23.94
N LEU A 635 27.20 -45.14 25.10
CA LEU A 635 26.44 -44.87 26.32
C LEU A 635 27.14 -43.79 27.18
N SER A 636 26.33 -43.07 27.96
CA SER A 636 26.56 -42.41 29.27
C SER A 636 27.72 -41.43 29.44
N SER A 637 27.49 -40.12 29.59
CA SER A 637 26.80 -39.40 30.68
C SER A 637 27.60 -39.26 31.99
N ILE A 638 28.03 -38.01 32.21
CA ILE A 638 27.79 -37.17 33.39
C ILE A 638 28.78 -37.25 34.58
N ALA A 639 29.15 -36.02 34.97
CA ALA A 639 29.59 -35.50 36.28
C ALA A 639 31.08 -35.65 36.65
N LEU A 640 31.82 -34.55 36.71
CA LEU A 640 31.93 -33.63 37.87
C LEU A 640 32.56 -34.31 39.10
N ALA A 641 33.83 -34.02 39.36
CA ALA A 641 34.28 -33.27 40.54
C ALA A 641 35.78 -33.46 40.80
N HIS A 642 36.41 -32.31 41.06
CA HIS A 642 37.66 -32.08 41.78
C HIS A 642 38.22 -33.17 42.73
N VAL A 643 39.57 -33.26 42.73
CA VAL A 643 40.48 -33.24 43.92
C VAL A 643 40.23 -34.33 44.98
N ASN A 644 41.13 -35.24 45.37
CA ASN A 644 42.58 -35.13 45.58
C ASN A 644 43.22 -36.54 45.69
N GLU A 645 44.55 -36.59 45.58
CA GLU A 645 45.50 -37.54 46.23
C GLU A 645 45.32 -39.07 46.04
N SER A 646 46.26 -39.70 45.31
CA SER A 646 47.33 -40.56 45.87
C SER A 646 48.08 -41.36 44.76
N ASN A 647 49.41 -41.45 44.92
CA ASN A 647 50.44 -42.14 44.12
C ASN A 647 50.24 -43.69 44.08
N PRO A 648 51.05 -44.56 43.41
CA PRO A 648 52.02 -44.46 42.31
C PRO A 648 51.89 -45.58 41.21
N GLN A 649 52.80 -45.55 40.22
CA GLN A 649 53.36 -46.68 39.44
C GLN A 649 52.58 -47.27 38.24
N GLN A 650 53.09 -46.96 37.03
CA GLN A 650 53.03 -47.85 35.87
C GLN A 650 54.40 -47.91 35.14
N PRO A 651 54.85 -49.08 34.64
CA PRO A 651 56.14 -49.28 33.99
C PRO A 651 56.00 -49.32 32.44
N PRO A 652 57.04 -49.72 31.69
CA PRO A 652 57.73 -48.91 30.68
C PRO A 652 57.11 -48.99 29.27
N HIS A 653 57.09 -47.85 28.55
CA HIS A 653 56.69 -47.81 27.14
C HIS A 653 57.69 -48.55 26.23
N HIS A 654 57.14 -49.31 25.28
CA HIS A 654 57.85 -50.16 24.32
C HIS A 654 58.72 -49.31 23.37
N PRO A 655 59.94 -49.74 22.99
CA PRO A 655 60.85 -48.95 22.15
C PRO A 655 60.28 -48.54 20.78
N MET A 656 59.27 -49.26 20.27
CA MET A 656 58.60 -48.93 19.01
C MET A 656 57.72 -47.68 19.11
N GLU A 657 57.05 -47.45 20.26
CA GLU A 657 56.31 -46.22 20.53
C GLU A 657 57.25 -45.03 20.70
N LEU A 658 58.42 -45.26 21.30
CA LEU A 658 59.45 -44.21 21.45
C LEU A 658 60.03 -43.80 20.08
N ILE A 659 60.19 -44.76 19.16
CA ILE A 659 60.64 -44.48 17.78
C ILE A 659 59.53 -43.76 16.99
N GLY A 660 58.27 -44.18 17.12
CA GLY A 660 57.12 -43.50 16.53
C GLY A 660 56.99 -42.04 17.00
N GLN A 661 57.09 -41.81 18.31
CA GLN A 661 57.07 -40.46 18.89
C GLN A 661 58.27 -39.61 18.46
N LYS A 662 59.45 -40.21 18.27
CA LYS A 662 60.63 -39.50 17.75
C LYS A 662 60.48 -39.17 16.27
N LEU A 663 59.90 -40.04 15.46
CA LEU A 663 59.61 -39.77 14.06
C LEU A 663 58.54 -38.68 13.91
N ASP A 664 57.47 -38.72 14.71
CA ASP A 664 56.46 -37.66 14.80
C ASP A 664 57.05 -36.33 15.28
N SER A 665 58.00 -36.38 16.21
CA SER A 665 58.74 -35.20 16.69
C SER A 665 59.65 -34.63 15.61
N ILE A 666 60.29 -35.49 14.81
CA ILE A 666 61.14 -35.08 13.70
C ILE A 666 60.26 -34.53 12.56
N GLU A 667 59.10 -35.12 12.29
CA GLU A 667 58.16 -34.63 11.29
C GLU A 667 57.55 -33.27 11.69
N ARG A 668 57.22 -33.08 12.98
CA ARG A 668 56.83 -31.77 13.53
C ARG A 668 57.96 -30.76 13.52
N LEU A 669 59.21 -31.20 13.71
CA LEU A 669 60.38 -30.33 13.65
C LEU A 669 60.68 -29.92 12.20
N ILE A 670 60.57 -30.84 11.25
CA ILE A 670 60.71 -30.58 9.81
C ILE A 670 59.58 -29.65 9.35
N GLN A 671 58.34 -29.84 9.79
CA GLN A 671 57.23 -28.90 9.52
C GLN A 671 57.46 -27.52 10.16
N ARG A 672 58.11 -27.44 11.34
CA ARG A 672 58.53 -26.16 11.94
C ARG A 672 59.68 -25.48 11.20
N LEU A 673 60.60 -26.25 10.63
CA LEU A 673 61.77 -25.72 9.92
C LEU A 673 61.48 -25.41 8.45
N THR A 674 60.50 -26.08 7.82
CA THR A 674 60.12 -25.90 6.41
C THR A 674 58.96 -24.92 6.22
N SER A 675 58.23 -24.56 7.28
CA SER A 675 57.29 -23.42 7.24
C SER A 675 58.08 -22.12 7.25
N SER A 676 58.45 -21.68 6.04
CA SER A 676 58.83 -20.32 5.61
C SER A 676 59.06 -19.31 6.75
N GLU A 677 60.34 -19.00 6.95
CA GLU A 677 60.91 -17.92 7.75
C GLU A 677 59.94 -16.78 8.05
N ARG A 678 59.33 -16.81 9.24
CA ARG A 678 58.88 -15.59 9.92
C ARG A 678 60.05 -15.05 10.74
N PRO A 679 60.34 -13.73 10.70
CA PRO A 679 61.28 -13.15 11.65
C PRO A 679 60.73 -13.36 13.06
N VAL A 680 61.58 -13.94 13.92
CA VAL A 680 61.32 -14.13 15.35
C VAL A 680 60.93 -12.80 15.97
N THR A 681 59.67 -12.66 16.36
CA THR A 681 59.20 -11.55 17.17
C THR A 681 59.51 -11.89 18.63
N LEU A 682 60.28 -11.01 19.28
CA LEU A 682 60.54 -11.11 20.72
C LEU A 682 59.21 -11.15 21.50
N PRO A 683 59.10 -11.96 22.57
CA PRO A 683 57.87 -12.03 23.35
C PRO A 683 57.65 -10.68 24.03
N ALA A 684 56.67 -9.92 23.54
CA ALA A 684 56.30 -8.65 24.12
C ALA A 684 55.67 -8.90 25.50
N GLY A 685 56.22 -8.26 26.54
CA GLY A 685 55.71 -8.41 27.90
C GLY A 685 54.23 -8.05 28.04
N PRO A 686 53.57 -8.44 29.14
CA PRO A 686 52.13 -8.25 29.38
C PRO A 686 51.64 -6.78 29.34
N ASN A 687 52.54 -5.81 29.20
CA ASN A 687 52.26 -4.37 29.11
C ASN A 687 52.54 -3.74 27.72
N SER A 688 52.78 -4.53 26.67
CA SER A 688 52.97 -3.99 25.31
C SER A 688 51.65 -3.53 24.69
N ILE A 689 51.70 -2.43 23.92
CA ILE A 689 50.58 -1.91 23.14
C ILE A 689 50.04 -2.97 22.16
N LYS A 690 50.93 -3.85 21.68
CA LYS A 690 50.61 -4.96 20.79
C LYS A 690 49.71 -6.01 21.45
N SER A 691 50.00 -6.42 22.68
CA SER A 691 49.19 -7.39 23.42
C SER A 691 47.83 -6.80 23.86
N ALA A 692 47.80 -5.49 24.16
CA ALA A 692 46.55 -4.76 24.44
C ALA A 692 45.66 -4.61 23.18
N LEU A 693 46.24 -4.43 21.99
CA LEU A 693 45.49 -4.37 20.73
C LEU A 693 45.00 -5.74 20.27
N LEU A 694 45.81 -6.79 20.42
CA LEU A 694 45.42 -8.17 20.10
C LEU A 694 44.31 -8.69 21.03
N SER A 695 44.30 -8.27 22.30
CA SER A 695 43.19 -8.58 23.23
C SER A 695 41.92 -7.76 22.98
N ALA A 696 42.05 -6.54 22.42
CA ALA A 696 40.92 -5.69 22.01
C ALA A 696 40.18 -6.21 20.77
N TYR A 697 40.86 -6.98 19.92
CA TYR A 697 40.33 -7.54 18.68
C TYR A 697 40.52 -9.06 18.63
N PRO A 698 39.71 -9.84 19.38
CA PRO A 698 39.79 -11.29 19.36
C PRO A 698 39.50 -11.80 17.94
N GLY A 699 40.45 -12.53 17.35
CA GLY A 699 40.32 -13.11 15.99
C GLY A 699 41.25 -12.54 14.92
N LEU A 700 42.12 -11.58 15.26
CA LEU A 700 43.17 -11.05 14.37
C LEU A 700 44.13 -12.15 13.86
N GLU A 701 44.29 -13.23 14.64
CA GLU A 701 45.12 -14.40 14.29
C GLU A 701 44.33 -15.54 13.60
N GLN A 702 43.00 -15.54 13.66
CA GLN A 702 42.17 -16.70 13.28
C GLN A 702 41.41 -16.54 11.97
N ASP A 703 41.37 -15.35 11.36
CA ASP A 703 40.62 -15.16 10.13
C ASP A 703 41.46 -15.46 8.87
N ALA A 704 41.42 -16.72 8.43
CA ALA A 704 42.13 -17.24 7.26
C ALA A 704 41.78 -16.56 5.92
N LYS A 705 40.80 -15.63 5.90
CA LYS A 705 40.37 -14.87 4.71
C LYS A 705 40.70 -13.38 4.74
N ALA A 706 41.17 -12.84 5.87
CA ALA A 706 41.76 -11.51 5.90
C ALA A 706 43.16 -11.59 5.29
N SER A 707 43.62 -10.57 4.55
CA SER A 707 44.97 -10.59 4.00
C SER A 707 45.99 -10.69 5.15
N THR A 708 46.51 -11.90 5.34
CA THR A 708 47.46 -12.25 6.39
C THR A 708 48.84 -11.75 5.98
N GLY A 709 49.04 -10.45 6.14
CA GLY A 709 50.33 -9.82 5.94
C GLY A 709 50.34 -8.45 6.59
N THR A 710 51.38 -8.18 7.37
CA THR A 710 51.76 -6.84 7.81
C THR A 710 51.60 -5.87 6.64
N LEU A 711 51.00 -4.71 6.89
CA LEU A 711 50.92 -3.64 5.90
C LEU A 711 52.36 -3.31 5.46
N LYS A 712 52.64 -3.49 4.17
CA LYS A 712 53.95 -3.20 3.58
C LYS A 712 53.82 -1.88 2.84
N PRO A 713 54.72 -0.90 3.08
CA PRO A 713 54.67 0.38 2.39
C PRO A 713 54.56 0.18 0.88
N LEU A 714 53.58 0.87 0.28
CA LEU A 714 53.33 0.84 -1.16
C LEU A 714 54.60 1.22 -1.93
N ASP A 715 54.98 0.37 -2.88
CA ASP A 715 56.11 0.61 -3.76
C ASP A 715 55.89 1.92 -4.54
N ALA A 716 56.90 2.79 -4.61
CA ALA A 716 56.74 4.15 -5.11
C ALA A 716 56.29 4.22 -6.58
N SER A 717 56.50 3.12 -7.31
CA SER A 717 56.10 2.91 -8.70
C SER A 717 54.59 2.70 -8.92
N MET A 718 53.84 2.32 -7.87
CA MET A 718 52.40 2.01 -7.92
C MET A 718 51.51 3.20 -7.51
N LEU A 719 52.11 4.31 -7.09
CA LEU A 719 51.40 5.51 -6.64
C LEU A 719 50.97 6.37 -7.83
N THR A 720 49.72 6.83 -7.83
CA THR A 720 49.27 7.82 -8.82
C THR A 720 49.99 9.15 -8.59
N LYS A 721 50.18 9.95 -9.66
CA LYS A 721 50.85 11.27 -9.60
C LYS A 721 50.31 12.20 -8.49
N ARG A 722 49.03 12.05 -8.14
CA ARG A 722 48.37 12.83 -7.09
C ARG A 722 48.68 12.30 -5.67
N GLN A 723 48.83 10.98 -5.53
CA GLN A 723 49.21 10.34 -4.26
C GLN A 723 50.70 10.55 -3.97
N SER A 724 51.55 10.46 -4.99
CA SER A 724 52.98 10.78 -4.86
C SER A 724 53.20 12.25 -4.46
N ALA A 725 52.53 13.20 -5.11
CA ALA A 725 52.62 14.63 -4.74
C ALA A 725 52.13 14.92 -3.31
N ARG A 726 51.14 14.18 -2.82
CA ARG A 726 50.65 14.29 -1.42
C ARG A 726 51.63 13.74 -0.40
N LEU A 727 52.33 12.65 -0.74
CA LEU A 727 53.39 12.07 0.09
C LEU A 727 54.63 12.98 0.10
N GLU A 728 55.03 13.52 -1.05
CA GLU A 728 56.13 14.49 -1.15
C GLU A 728 55.86 15.79 -0.38
N PHE A 729 54.59 16.22 -0.31
CA PHE A 729 54.19 17.39 0.49
C PHE A 729 54.22 17.12 2.00
N GLY A 730 54.08 15.87 2.43
CA GLY A 730 54.24 15.48 3.85
C GLY A 730 55.68 15.17 4.26
N GLN A 731 56.59 15.08 3.29
CA GLN A 731 58.04 14.88 3.50
C GLN A 731 58.84 16.19 3.51
N LYS A 732 58.27 17.28 2.98
CA LYS A 732 58.82 18.65 3.05
C LYS A 732 58.18 19.41 4.18
#